data_AF-A0A496RN56-F1
#
_entry.id   AF-A0A496RN56-F1
#
_cell.length_a   1.000
_cell.length_b   1.000
_cell.length_c   1.000
_cell.angle_alpha   90.00
_cell.angle_beta   90.00
_cell.angle_gamma   90.00
#
_symmetry.space_group_name_H-M   'P 1'
#
loop_
_entity.id
_entity.type
_entity.pdbx_description
1 polymer ?
#
loop_
_entity_poly.entity_id
_entity_poly.type
_entity_poly.pdbx_seq_one_letter_code
_entity_poly.pdbx_strand_id
1 'polypeptide(L)'
;MSLGLLLRIVFFVFIIFSLSCTSSLDNFYQAYQKTVSRYQSLLDRNPQDSELRLRLAKFYYHFKEYEKVVKLLEKEKSLLARSLYAKALTRLHDYSKALEVFNQIKEKITSPEALYLYGLVLEKKNLYSQAVEVYQKVTLPFQKLAQKHLENIKAKVEGELPPYVKEIVSQSQQFLQQIQEEAGVILLVDESIEITSTNTSFTTLHVIEKVLKERGKKLAEVEIGYDSTYERVELEFARTITPQGKLIYAGRENIRDVTKYLNYPLYSNARAFIISLPGVEVDSLIEYKIKIYSSKLINGDDFSFFYRLKEKYPIYKANFRLVLPKHREAKFKILNKEYAKDVVLEPQVREDEGHKIYWWHFEKISPIIPERKMPPFSLVNPTILISSFQDWEEIYNWWCSLYKDKLTLSKEMKELVATLIRGANSGYEKAKRLYEYVAKNIRYVAVEYGESGYEPHQAQEVFLNRYGDCKDQAILLVALLREAGLESFPVLIPTQEAYSLQKDFPSLVFNHAICAVNLGGELIFMDPTSQTTAFGDLPLSDQNREVLLFSSQGFKIVKTPLLKNTHILYCMEITIDEKENAFIKREVTSRGCYASYQRYYLKYTHPQRIREDIKKRITEISPFAKLLDYHIENVEDFSKFPKLIYTFTAEKFLKPAKNLRIIPALNEIDLSHSLIAKERRNFPIDFRGVFTRQAKVTVKLPSNLRVKYLPNTINLTTEWFDFQLDYTYHPQKHKLEFLQKFVLKKRFVNLEDYALFREKLKNVFYVLKSEVILEKKD
;
A
#
# COMPACT_ATOMS: atom_id res chain seq x y z
N MET A 1 -32.95 -14.15 30.31
CA MET A 1 -33.70 -14.64 31.48
C MET A 1 -32.70 -15.27 32.46
N SER A 2 -32.60 -14.89 33.73
CA SER A 2 -33.32 -13.90 34.51
C SER A 2 -32.34 -13.25 35.50
N LEU A 3 -32.69 -12.03 35.90
CA LEU A 3 -32.23 -11.19 37.02
C LEU A 3 -31.92 -11.90 38.37
N GLY A 4 -31.91 -13.23 38.46
CA GLY A 4 -31.98 -14.00 39.70
C GLY A 4 -30.67 -14.23 40.46
N LEU A 5 -29.49 -13.93 39.89
CA LEU A 5 -28.21 -14.15 40.60
C LEU A 5 -27.60 -12.89 41.21
N LEU A 6 -27.81 -11.72 40.59
CA LEU A 6 -27.43 -10.44 41.20
C LEU A 6 -28.32 -10.11 42.40
N LEU A 7 -29.60 -10.53 42.36
CA LEU A 7 -30.48 -10.43 43.51
C LEU A 7 -30.10 -11.39 44.66
N ARG A 8 -29.39 -12.51 44.45
CA ARG A 8 -29.08 -13.43 45.58
C ARG A 8 -27.94 -12.96 46.49
N ILE A 9 -27.08 -12.06 46.03
CA ILE A 9 -26.05 -11.43 46.88
C ILE A 9 -26.56 -10.12 47.48
N VAL A 10 -27.49 -9.43 46.81
CA VAL A 10 -28.12 -8.22 47.37
C VAL A 10 -29.23 -8.57 48.37
N PHE A 11 -29.96 -9.67 48.20
CA PHE A 11 -31.11 -10.01 49.07
C PHE A 11 -30.74 -10.75 50.37
N PHE A 12 -29.55 -11.35 50.47
CA PHE A 12 -29.06 -11.86 51.76
C PHE A 12 -28.32 -10.80 52.60
N VAL A 13 -28.01 -9.65 52.00
CA VAL A 13 -27.41 -8.49 52.69
C VAL A 13 -28.45 -7.42 53.03
N PHE A 14 -29.64 -7.44 52.41
CA PHE A 14 -30.68 -6.43 52.68
C PHE A 14 -31.77 -6.82 53.70
N ILE A 15 -31.80 -8.06 54.21
CA ILE A 15 -32.77 -8.49 55.26
C ILE A 15 -32.12 -8.65 56.64
N ILE A 16 -30.90 -8.15 56.83
CA ILE A 16 -30.32 -7.91 58.16
C ILE A 16 -29.82 -6.46 58.20
N PHE A 17 -30.73 -5.53 57.91
CA PHE A 17 -30.53 -4.10 58.20
C PHE A 17 -31.12 -3.80 59.58
N SER A 18 -30.27 -3.91 60.60
CA SER A 18 -30.46 -3.17 61.86
C SER A 18 -29.09 -2.69 62.35
N LEU A 19 -28.93 -1.36 62.38
CA LEU A 19 -28.01 -0.56 63.21
C LEU A 19 -26.81 -1.32 63.84
N SER A 20 -25.75 -1.61 63.07
CA SER A 20 -24.42 -2.02 63.60
C SER A 20 -23.29 -2.23 62.57
N CYS A 21 -23.52 -2.14 61.25
CA CYS A 21 -22.56 -2.64 60.25
C CYS A 21 -21.54 -1.65 59.66
N THR A 22 -21.59 -0.34 59.97
CA THR A 22 -20.57 0.60 59.43
C THR A 22 -19.19 0.41 60.07
N SER A 23 -19.15 0.08 61.36
CA SER A 23 -17.91 -0.22 62.08
C SER A 23 -17.20 -1.48 61.59
N SER A 24 -17.93 -2.45 61.01
CA SER A 24 -17.36 -3.73 60.56
C SER A 24 -16.60 -3.62 59.23
N LEU A 25 -17.07 -2.77 58.30
CA LEU A 25 -16.41 -2.47 57.02
C LEU A 25 -15.16 -1.62 57.21
N ASP A 26 -15.22 -0.61 58.08
CA ASP A 26 -14.05 0.21 58.41
C ASP A 26 -12.97 -0.59 59.13
N ASN A 27 -13.36 -1.45 60.08
CA ASN A 27 -12.44 -2.38 60.73
C ASN A 27 -11.80 -3.36 59.75
N PHE A 28 -12.56 -3.86 58.77
CA PHE A 28 -12.04 -4.71 57.71
C PHE A 28 -11.04 -3.97 56.81
N TYR A 29 -11.38 -2.74 56.39
CA TYR A 29 -10.50 -1.92 55.57
C TYR A 29 -9.20 -1.55 56.30
N GLN A 30 -9.27 -1.20 57.58
CA GLN A 30 -8.08 -0.97 58.40
C GLN A 30 -7.23 -2.23 58.58
N ALA A 31 -7.84 -3.39 58.80
CA ALA A 31 -7.13 -4.66 58.90
C ALA A 31 -6.44 -5.04 57.58
N TYR A 32 -7.12 -4.81 56.44
CA TYR A 32 -6.55 -4.98 55.10
C TYR A 32 -5.33 -4.06 54.91
N GLN A 33 -5.48 -2.74 55.16
CA GLN A 33 -4.40 -1.76 55.02
C GLN A 33 -3.21 -2.10 55.91
N LYS A 34 -3.45 -2.42 57.18
CA LYS A 34 -2.41 -2.83 58.14
C LYS A 34 -1.66 -4.08 57.66
N THR A 35 -2.37 -5.04 57.06
CA THR A 35 -1.77 -6.27 56.52
C THR A 35 -0.89 -5.94 55.30
N VAL A 36 -1.41 -5.14 54.36
CA VAL A 36 -0.66 -4.70 53.17
C VAL A 36 0.59 -3.91 53.56
N SER A 37 0.47 -2.91 54.44
CA SER A 37 1.59 -2.11 54.92
C SER A 37 2.65 -2.96 55.63
N ARG A 38 2.25 -4.01 56.36
CA ARG A 38 3.19 -4.94 56.99
C ARG A 38 3.97 -5.75 55.95
N TYR A 39 3.30 -6.28 54.94
CA TYR A 39 3.98 -6.99 53.85
C TYR A 39 4.90 -6.07 53.04
N GLN A 40 4.46 -4.84 52.75
CA GLN A 40 5.27 -3.83 52.06
C GLN A 40 6.51 -3.46 52.88
N SER A 41 6.35 -3.14 54.17
CA SER A 41 7.49 -2.81 55.05
C SER A 41 8.52 -3.95 55.14
N LEU A 42 8.05 -5.19 55.15
CA LEU A 42 8.94 -6.36 55.12
C LEU A 42 9.66 -6.51 53.77
N LEU A 43 8.98 -6.22 52.65
CA LEU A 43 9.58 -6.20 51.32
C LEU A 43 10.57 -5.04 51.14
N ASP A 44 10.32 -3.87 51.74
CA ASP A 44 11.26 -2.75 51.69
C ASP A 44 12.57 -3.10 52.38
N ARG A 45 12.50 -3.90 53.46
CA ARG A 45 13.68 -4.39 54.20
C ARG A 45 14.39 -5.55 53.50
N ASN A 46 13.65 -6.36 52.74
CA ASN A 46 14.23 -7.45 51.95
C ASN A 46 13.60 -7.51 50.55
N PRO A 47 14.03 -6.62 49.63
CA PRO A 47 13.37 -6.48 48.34
C PRO A 47 13.35 -7.77 47.53
N GLN A 48 14.36 -8.64 47.66
CA GLN A 48 14.51 -9.87 46.86
C GLN A 48 13.78 -11.09 47.43
N ASP A 49 12.96 -10.93 48.47
CA ASP A 49 12.23 -12.04 49.08
C ASP A 49 11.05 -12.51 48.20
N SER A 50 11.32 -13.49 47.34
CA SER A 50 10.35 -14.09 46.43
C SER A 50 9.15 -14.74 47.15
N GLU A 51 9.36 -15.32 48.34
CA GLU A 51 8.29 -15.97 49.09
C GLU A 51 7.34 -14.93 49.69
N LEU A 52 7.88 -13.83 50.20
CA LEU A 52 7.10 -12.72 50.71
C LEU A 52 6.31 -12.01 49.59
N ARG A 53 6.91 -11.81 48.41
CA ARG A 53 6.20 -11.31 47.22
C ARG A 53 5.07 -12.23 46.80
N LEU A 54 5.30 -13.55 46.79
CA LEU A 54 4.27 -14.53 46.44
C LEU A 54 3.11 -14.50 47.45
N ARG A 55 3.39 -14.38 48.76
CA ARG A 55 2.34 -14.27 49.79
C ARG A 55 1.51 -12.99 49.64
N LEU A 56 2.16 -11.85 49.43
CA LEU A 56 1.47 -10.59 49.18
C LEU A 56 0.66 -10.64 47.86
N ALA A 57 1.21 -11.25 46.81
CA ALA A 57 0.48 -11.46 45.56
C ALA A 57 -0.75 -12.37 45.73
N LYS A 58 -0.65 -13.45 46.52
CA LYS A 58 -1.81 -14.30 46.85
C LYS A 58 -2.88 -13.50 47.58
N PHE A 59 -2.47 -12.63 48.50
CA PHE A 59 -3.36 -11.72 49.20
C PHE A 59 -4.06 -10.78 48.22
N TYR A 60 -3.34 -10.04 47.38
CA TYR A 60 -3.96 -9.19 46.35
C TYR A 60 -4.88 -9.94 45.39
N TYR A 61 -4.50 -11.16 44.98
CA TYR A 61 -5.33 -11.98 44.09
C TYR A 61 -6.66 -12.35 44.76
N HIS A 62 -6.66 -12.66 46.06
CA HIS A 62 -7.88 -12.94 46.82
C HIS A 62 -8.82 -11.74 46.87
N PHE A 63 -8.27 -10.53 46.97
CA PHE A 63 -8.99 -9.26 46.95
C PHE A 63 -9.28 -8.72 45.54
N LYS A 64 -8.98 -9.51 44.50
CA LYS A 64 -9.19 -9.18 43.07
C LYS A 64 -8.39 -7.97 42.56
N GLU A 65 -7.29 -7.61 43.21
CA GLU A 65 -6.40 -6.52 42.79
C GLU A 65 -5.34 -7.03 41.83
N TYR A 66 -5.78 -7.48 40.66
CA TYR A 66 -4.95 -8.20 39.71
C TYR A 66 -3.80 -7.36 39.14
N GLU A 67 -3.95 -6.04 38.97
CA GLU A 67 -2.86 -5.18 38.50
C GLU A 67 -1.67 -5.18 39.47
N LYS A 68 -1.96 -5.18 40.78
CA LYS A 68 -0.92 -5.26 41.82
C LYS A 68 -0.22 -6.62 41.81
N VAL A 69 -0.96 -7.70 41.54
CA VAL A 69 -0.39 -9.06 41.37
C VAL A 69 0.56 -9.09 40.17
N VAL A 70 0.14 -8.54 39.03
CA VAL A 70 0.95 -8.49 37.80
C VAL A 70 2.24 -7.71 38.06
N LYS A 71 2.14 -6.50 38.64
CA LYS A 71 3.31 -5.67 38.95
C LYS A 71 4.29 -6.36 39.90
N LEU A 72 3.78 -7.10 40.89
CA LEU A 72 4.60 -7.74 41.92
C LEU A 72 5.32 -9.00 41.43
N LEU A 73 4.72 -9.76 40.51
CA LEU A 73 5.21 -11.06 40.05
C LEU A 73 5.87 -11.07 38.67
N GLU A 74 5.93 -9.92 37.98
CA GLU A 74 6.42 -9.84 36.60
C GLU A 74 7.82 -10.46 36.41
N LYS A 75 8.72 -10.29 37.39
CA LYS A 75 10.11 -10.77 37.34
C LYS A 75 10.33 -12.10 38.08
N GLU A 76 9.31 -12.63 38.74
CA GLU A 76 9.42 -13.86 39.52
C GLU A 76 9.46 -15.11 38.64
N LYS A 77 10.33 -16.06 38.98
CA LYS A 77 10.56 -17.28 38.17
C LYS A 77 9.97 -18.56 38.76
N SER A 78 9.53 -18.54 40.03
CA SER A 78 9.00 -19.74 40.67
C SER A 78 7.69 -20.18 39.99
N LEU A 79 7.44 -21.50 39.95
CA LEU A 79 6.26 -22.08 39.31
C LEU A 79 4.95 -21.48 39.86
N LEU A 80 4.87 -21.33 41.19
CA LEU A 80 3.71 -20.77 41.86
C LEU A 80 3.50 -19.29 41.53
N ALA A 81 4.58 -18.51 41.44
CA ALA A 81 4.51 -17.10 41.03
C ALA A 81 4.09 -16.96 39.56
N ARG A 82 4.69 -17.72 38.64
CA ARG A 82 4.30 -17.71 37.22
C ARG A 82 2.85 -18.15 37.03
N SER A 83 2.39 -19.16 37.76
CA SER A 83 0.99 -19.57 37.72
C SER A 83 0.06 -18.47 38.21
N LEU A 84 0.35 -17.84 39.35
CA LEU A 84 -0.48 -16.74 39.87
C LEU A 84 -0.46 -15.49 38.97
N TYR A 85 0.69 -15.21 38.36
CA TYR A 85 0.88 -14.15 37.37
C TYR A 85 0.01 -14.39 36.13
N ALA A 86 0.06 -15.60 35.54
CA ALA A 86 -0.77 -15.96 34.40
C ALA A 86 -2.27 -15.83 34.71
N LYS A 87 -2.69 -16.32 35.89
CA LYS A 87 -4.09 -16.21 36.35
C LYS A 87 -4.52 -14.74 36.44
N ALA A 88 -3.69 -13.87 37.01
CA ALA A 88 -3.99 -12.44 37.12
C ALA A 88 -4.11 -11.76 35.75
N LEU A 89 -3.19 -12.07 34.82
CA LEU A 89 -3.26 -11.60 33.43
C LEU A 89 -4.56 -12.05 32.75
N THR A 90 -4.98 -13.31 32.93
CA THR A 90 -6.25 -13.80 32.38
C THR A 90 -7.45 -13.04 32.95
N ARG A 91 -7.43 -12.68 34.23
CA ARG A 91 -8.51 -11.90 34.87
C ARG A 91 -8.55 -10.46 34.39
N LEU A 92 -7.43 -9.91 33.94
CA LEU A 92 -7.32 -8.60 33.29
C LEU A 92 -7.56 -8.66 31.78
N HIS A 93 -7.97 -9.81 31.24
CA HIS A 93 -8.19 -10.03 29.81
C HIS A 93 -6.95 -9.86 28.91
N ASP A 94 -5.74 -9.85 29.48
CA ASP A 94 -4.48 -9.90 28.72
C ASP A 94 -4.16 -11.36 28.34
N TYR A 95 -4.97 -11.89 27.42
CA TYR A 95 -4.88 -13.30 27.00
C TYR A 95 -3.59 -13.63 26.26
N SER A 96 -2.96 -12.65 25.60
CA SER A 96 -1.72 -12.87 24.85
C SER A 96 -0.54 -13.10 25.80
N LYS A 97 -0.34 -12.20 26.79
CA LYS A 97 0.72 -12.37 27.81
C LYS A 97 0.43 -13.57 28.72
N ALA A 98 -0.85 -13.78 29.08
CA ALA A 98 -1.25 -14.96 29.83
C ALA A 98 -0.90 -16.28 29.10
N LEU A 99 -1.14 -16.36 27.79
CA LEU A 99 -0.83 -17.55 26.99
C LEU A 99 0.68 -17.85 26.99
N GLU A 100 1.51 -16.82 26.83
CA GLU A 100 2.97 -16.98 26.89
C GLU A 100 3.41 -17.57 28.22
N VAL A 101 2.91 -17.01 29.33
CA VAL A 101 3.26 -17.46 30.69
C VAL A 101 2.77 -18.88 30.92
N PHE A 102 1.52 -19.20 30.55
CA PHE A 102 0.99 -20.56 30.71
C PHE A 102 1.77 -21.58 29.90
N ASN A 103 2.18 -21.25 28.67
CA ASN A 103 2.99 -22.14 27.83
C ASN A 103 4.34 -22.49 28.45
N GLN A 104 4.96 -21.56 29.20
CA GLN A 104 6.22 -21.81 29.90
C GLN A 104 6.08 -22.82 31.05
N ILE A 105 4.88 -22.94 31.63
CA ILE A 105 4.63 -23.81 32.79
C ILE A 105 3.67 -24.97 32.49
N LYS A 106 3.22 -25.16 31.24
CA LYS A 106 2.11 -26.02 30.84
C LYS A 106 2.21 -27.47 31.34
N GLU A 107 3.40 -28.05 31.35
CA GLU A 107 3.64 -29.43 31.80
C GLU A 107 3.57 -29.59 33.33
N LYS A 108 3.56 -28.48 34.08
CA LYS A 108 3.61 -28.44 35.54
C LYS A 108 2.36 -27.83 36.18
N ILE A 109 1.32 -27.52 35.40
CA ILE A 109 0.07 -26.94 35.93
C ILE A 109 -0.77 -28.04 36.57
N THR A 110 -0.94 -27.98 37.89
CA THR A 110 -1.77 -28.93 38.65
C THR A 110 -3.01 -28.30 39.28
N SER A 111 -3.07 -26.95 39.35
CA SER A 111 -4.20 -26.24 39.97
C SER A 111 -5.45 -26.28 39.05
N PRO A 112 -6.63 -26.70 39.56
CA PRO A 112 -7.86 -26.70 38.77
C PRO A 112 -8.25 -25.33 38.23
N GLU A 113 -8.05 -24.26 39.01
CA GLU A 113 -8.29 -22.88 38.55
C GLU A 113 -7.31 -22.48 37.43
N ALA A 114 -6.03 -22.86 37.55
CA ALA A 114 -5.02 -22.53 36.55
C ALA A 114 -5.27 -23.27 35.24
N LEU A 115 -5.64 -24.56 35.28
CA LEU A 115 -6.03 -25.32 34.09
C LEU A 115 -7.28 -24.72 33.44
N TYR A 116 -8.29 -24.35 34.22
CA TYR A 116 -9.50 -23.70 33.72
C TYR A 116 -9.19 -22.38 33.01
N LEU A 117 -8.40 -21.51 33.66
CA LEU A 117 -8.02 -20.23 33.07
C LEU A 117 -7.09 -20.39 31.87
N TYR A 118 -6.23 -21.42 31.85
CA TYR A 118 -5.43 -21.73 30.68
C TYR A 118 -6.29 -22.19 29.49
N GLY A 119 -7.26 -23.08 29.72
CA GLY A 119 -8.25 -23.47 28.72
C GLY A 119 -9.03 -22.27 28.18
N LEU A 120 -9.43 -21.35 29.07
CA LEU A 120 -10.09 -20.10 28.69
C LEU A 120 -9.21 -19.20 27.83
N VAL A 121 -7.92 -19.08 28.17
CA VAL A 121 -6.95 -18.34 27.35
C VAL A 121 -6.82 -18.97 25.97
N LEU A 122 -6.65 -20.30 25.89
CA LEU A 122 -6.55 -21.02 24.61
C LEU A 122 -7.80 -20.82 23.76
N GLU A 123 -8.98 -20.96 24.35
CA GLU A 123 -10.27 -20.73 23.68
C GLU A 123 -10.38 -19.30 23.17
N LYS A 124 -10.03 -18.30 24.00
CA LYS A 124 -10.03 -16.87 23.59
C LYS A 124 -8.99 -16.54 22.53
N LYS A 125 -8.00 -17.41 22.33
CA LYS A 125 -7.01 -17.33 21.25
C LYS A 125 -7.35 -18.27 20.08
N ASN A 126 -8.58 -18.79 20.00
CA ASN A 126 -9.08 -19.70 18.96
C ASN A 126 -8.27 -21.01 18.82
N LEU A 127 -7.53 -21.40 19.87
CA LEU A 127 -6.78 -22.66 19.93
C LEU A 127 -7.67 -23.79 20.43
N TYR A 128 -8.77 -24.03 19.71
CA TYR A 128 -9.85 -24.90 20.17
C TYR A 128 -9.40 -26.33 20.49
N SER A 129 -8.56 -26.95 19.67
CA SER A 129 -8.05 -28.31 19.93
C SER A 129 -7.26 -28.37 21.25
N GLN A 130 -6.38 -27.38 21.48
CA GLN A 130 -5.60 -27.31 22.73
C GLN A 130 -6.49 -26.94 23.92
N ALA A 131 -7.48 -26.06 23.72
CA ALA A 131 -8.44 -25.70 24.76
C ALA A 131 -9.25 -26.92 25.20
N VAL A 132 -9.65 -27.79 24.27
CA VAL A 132 -10.32 -29.06 24.57
C VAL A 132 -9.44 -29.96 25.44
N GLU A 133 -8.19 -30.20 25.03
CA GLU A 133 -7.24 -31.01 25.80
C GLU A 133 -7.01 -30.47 27.23
N VAL A 134 -6.96 -29.15 27.38
CA VAL A 134 -6.75 -28.51 28.69
C VAL A 134 -8.02 -28.56 29.54
N TYR A 135 -9.19 -28.24 28.96
CA TYR A 135 -10.45 -28.30 29.70
C TYR A 135 -10.80 -29.71 30.17
N GLN A 136 -10.44 -30.75 29.41
CA GLN A 136 -10.61 -32.15 29.82
C GLN A 136 -9.79 -32.52 31.07
N LYS A 137 -8.69 -31.80 31.34
CA LYS A 137 -7.85 -31.99 32.54
C LYS A 137 -8.37 -31.23 33.77
N VAL A 138 -9.38 -30.36 33.62
CA VAL A 138 -9.90 -29.52 34.72
C VAL A 138 -10.75 -30.35 35.68
N THR A 139 -10.38 -30.34 36.96
CA THR A 139 -11.11 -31.02 38.05
C THR A 139 -11.92 -30.04 38.90
N LEU A 140 -12.60 -30.53 39.95
CA LEU A 140 -13.39 -29.70 40.86
C LEU A 140 -12.53 -28.61 41.53
N PRO A 141 -13.08 -27.40 41.79
CA PRO A 141 -14.48 -26.99 41.58
C PRO A 141 -14.79 -26.41 40.18
N PHE A 142 -13.80 -26.32 39.28
CA PHE A 142 -13.96 -25.66 37.97
C PHE A 142 -14.43 -26.59 36.84
N GLN A 143 -14.52 -27.90 37.10
CA GLN A 143 -14.93 -28.91 36.11
C GLN A 143 -16.24 -28.56 35.39
N LYS A 144 -17.29 -28.13 36.11
CA LYS A 144 -18.57 -27.75 35.50
C LYS A 144 -18.45 -26.54 34.56
N LEU A 145 -17.60 -25.57 34.91
CA LEU A 145 -17.35 -24.41 34.06
C LEU A 145 -16.56 -24.81 32.81
N ALA A 146 -15.54 -25.66 32.96
CA ALA A 146 -14.78 -26.21 31.84
C ALA A 146 -15.66 -27.03 30.89
N GLN A 147 -16.57 -27.85 31.43
CA GLN A 147 -17.51 -28.64 30.63
C GLN A 147 -18.46 -27.78 29.80
N LYS A 148 -18.96 -26.67 30.36
CA LYS A 148 -19.74 -25.70 29.60
C LYS A 148 -18.96 -25.09 28.43
N HIS A 149 -17.67 -24.80 28.62
CA HIS A 149 -16.83 -24.33 27.52
C HIS A 149 -16.52 -25.42 26.50
N LEU A 150 -16.31 -26.68 26.94
CA LEU A 150 -16.17 -27.82 26.02
C LEU A 150 -17.41 -27.99 25.15
N GLU A 151 -18.61 -27.87 25.71
CA GLU A 151 -19.87 -27.88 24.96
C GLU A 151 -19.93 -26.71 23.96
N ASN A 152 -19.55 -25.50 24.37
CA ASN A 152 -19.48 -24.34 23.47
C ASN A 152 -18.46 -24.53 22.34
N ILE A 153 -17.30 -25.09 22.63
CA ILE A 153 -16.26 -25.36 21.63
C ILE A 153 -16.73 -26.46 20.68
N LYS A 154 -17.30 -27.55 21.21
CA LYS A 154 -17.87 -28.63 20.41
C LYS A 154 -18.97 -28.11 19.49
N ALA A 155 -19.88 -27.27 19.99
CA ALA A 155 -20.88 -26.59 19.17
C ALA A 155 -20.29 -25.65 18.11
N LYS A 156 -19.11 -25.07 18.34
CA LYS A 156 -18.39 -24.24 17.35
C LYS A 156 -17.66 -25.06 16.28
N VAL A 157 -17.16 -26.25 16.63
CA VAL A 157 -16.29 -27.10 15.79
C VAL A 157 -17.08 -28.17 15.03
N GLU A 158 -18.11 -28.75 15.65
CA GLU A 158 -19.04 -29.71 15.03
C GLU A 158 -20.33 -29.03 14.54
N GLY A 159 -20.44 -27.71 14.69
CA GLY A 159 -21.65 -26.96 14.42
C GLY A 159 -22.08 -27.00 12.96
N GLU A 160 -23.40 -27.09 12.75
CA GLU A 160 -24.00 -26.75 11.46
C GLU A 160 -23.58 -25.34 11.02
N LEU A 161 -23.52 -25.13 9.70
CA LEU A 161 -23.37 -23.82 9.08
C LEU A 161 -24.24 -22.77 9.80
N PRO A 162 -23.67 -21.65 10.30
CA PRO A 162 -24.46 -20.67 11.04
C PRO A 162 -25.61 -20.12 10.19
N PRO A 163 -26.78 -19.83 10.80
CA PRO A 163 -27.98 -19.44 10.06
C PRO A 163 -27.77 -18.28 9.09
N TYR A 164 -27.02 -17.24 9.49
CA TYR A 164 -26.73 -16.09 8.63
C TYR A 164 -25.86 -16.46 7.41
N VAL A 165 -24.97 -17.47 7.54
CA VAL A 165 -24.17 -17.98 6.41
C VAL A 165 -25.07 -18.77 5.47
N LYS A 166 -25.94 -19.64 6.01
CA LYS A 166 -26.94 -20.36 5.18
C LYS A 166 -27.82 -19.38 4.41
N GLU A 167 -28.26 -18.31 5.08
CA GLU A 167 -29.10 -17.27 4.50
C GLU A 167 -28.40 -16.52 3.38
N ILE A 168 -27.18 -15.99 3.59
CA ILE A 168 -26.48 -15.22 2.55
C ILE A 168 -26.12 -16.10 1.34
N VAL A 169 -25.77 -17.37 1.56
CA VAL A 169 -25.51 -18.33 0.48
C VAL A 169 -26.78 -18.63 -0.31
N SER A 170 -27.92 -18.76 0.35
CA SER A 170 -29.22 -18.97 -0.29
C SER A 170 -29.65 -17.75 -1.12
N GLN A 171 -29.58 -16.55 -0.54
CA GLN A 171 -29.98 -15.31 -1.20
C GLN A 171 -29.08 -14.97 -2.40
N SER A 172 -27.79 -15.32 -2.35
CA SER A 172 -26.83 -15.02 -3.40
C SER A 172 -26.87 -15.95 -4.62
N GLN A 173 -27.65 -17.04 -4.62
CA GLN A 173 -27.63 -18.06 -5.68
C GLN A 173 -27.82 -17.49 -7.10
N GLN A 174 -28.81 -16.61 -7.29
CA GLN A 174 -29.05 -15.99 -8.60
C GLN A 174 -27.87 -15.11 -9.04
N PHE A 175 -27.24 -14.41 -8.11
CA PHE A 175 -26.07 -13.59 -8.39
C PHE A 175 -24.86 -14.45 -8.78
N LEU A 176 -24.62 -15.55 -8.06
CA LEU A 176 -23.57 -16.52 -8.37
C LEU A 176 -23.68 -17.08 -9.79
N GLN A 177 -24.90 -17.31 -10.28
CA GLN A 177 -25.14 -17.77 -11.65
C GLN A 177 -24.73 -16.73 -12.72
N GLN A 178 -24.72 -15.44 -12.39
CA GLN A 178 -24.33 -14.36 -13.31
C GLN A 178 -22.82 -14.14 -13.39
N ILE A 179 -22.06 -14.63 -12.41
CA ILE A 179 -20.61 -14.39 -12.26
C ILE A 179 -19.80 -15.70 -12.32
N GLN A 180 -20.29 -16.71 -13.03
CA GLN A 180 -19.62 -18.03 -13.16
C GLN A 180 -18.19 -17.94 -13.68
N GLU A 181 -17.86 -16.86 -14.39
CA GLU A 181 -16.51 -16.64 -14.87
C GLU A 181 -15.54 -16.20 -13.77
N GLU A 182 -16.00 -15.62 -12.68
CA GLU A 182 -15.14 -15.03 -11.64
C GLU A 182 -14.34 -16.07 -10.86
N ALA A 183 -13.20 -15.66 -10.32
CA ALA A 183 -12.38 -16.54 -9.48
C ALA A 183 -12.94 -16.71 -8.07
N GLY A 184 -13.62 -15.69 -7.58
CA GLY A 184 -14.21 -15.61 -6.25
C GLY A 184 -15.22 -14.47 -6.18
N VAL A 185 -15.92 -14.39 -5.07
CA VAL A 185 -16.97 -13.39 -4.81
C VAL A 185 -16.98 -13.05 -3.32
N ILE A 186 -17.24 -11.79 -3.01
CA ILE A 186 -17.49 -11.34 -1.65
C ILE A 186 -19.00 -11.43 -1.43
N LEU A 187 -19.45 -12.42 -0.67
CA LEU A 187 -20.88 -12.59 -0.36
C LEU A 187 -21.35 -11.53 0.63
N LEU A 188 -20.50 -11.20 1.60
CA LEU A 188 -20.76 -10.17 2.60
C LEU A 188 -19.46 -9.44 2.91
N VAL A 189 -19.53 -8.11 2.93
CA VAL A 189 -18.60 -7.27 3.68
C VAL A 189 -19.43 -6.36 4.58
N ASP A 190 -19.27 -6.51 5.90
CA ASP A 190 -19.90 -5.66 6.90
C ASP A 190 -18.80 -4.93 7.67
N GLU A 191 -18.68 -3.63 7.40
CA GLU A 191 -17.64 -2.76 7.92
C GLU A 191 -18.24 -1.67 8.80
N SER A 192 -17.64 -1.44 9.96
CA SER A 192 -18.06 -0.37 10.89
C SER A 192 -16.83 0.33 11.44
N ILE A 193 -16.78 1.65 11.31
CA ILE A 193 -15.81 2.52 11.97
C ILE A 193 -16.53 3.26 13.08
N GLU A 194 -16.11 3.04 14.32
CA GLU A 194 -16.61 3.73 15.50
C GLU A 194 -15.55 4.70 16.00
N ILE A 195 -15.93 5.97 16.15
CA ILE A 195 -15.15 6.98 16.86
C ILE A 195 -15.73 7.14 18.25
N THR A 196 -14.89 6.99 19.28
CA THR A 196 -15.35 7.07 20.68
C THR A 196 -15.36 8.51 21.19
N SER A 197 -16.02 8.75 22.32
CA SER A 197 -15.98 10.06 23.02
C SER A 197 -14.60 10.40 23.61
N THR A 198 -13.67 9.45 23.66
CA THR A 198 -12.29 9.63 24.13
C THR A 198 -11.29 9.74 22.98
N ASN A 199 -11.75 10.02 21.76
CA ASN A 199 -10.90 10.17 20.56
C ASN A 199 -10.01 8.96 20.28
N THR A 200 -10.58 7.77 20.46
CA THR A 200 -10.04 6.50 19.96
C THR A 200 -10.96 5.96 18.86
N SER A 201 -10.50 4.97 18.10
CA SER A 201 -11.35 4.35 17.08
C SER A 201 -11.32 2.83 17.12
N PHE A 202 -12.43 2.25 16.65
CA PHE A 202 -12.55 0.82 16.38
C PHE A 202 -13.06 0.60 14.97
N THR A 203 -12.30 -0.14 14.16
CA THR A 203 -12.76 -0.66 12.87
C THR A 203 -13.13 -2.13 13.05
N THR A 204 -14.38 -2.49 12.81
CA THR A 204 -14.83 -3.88 12.79
C THR A 204 -15.10 -4.29 11.35
N LEU A 205 -14.57 -5.44 10.94
CA LEU A 205 -14.75 -5.98 9.59
C LEU A 205 -15.18 -7.44 9.69
N HIS A 206 -16.33 -7.77 9.09
CA HIS A 206 -16.83 -9.13 8.94
C HIS A 206 -17.01 -9.43 7.45
N VAL A 207 -16.27 -10.42 6.95
CA VAL A 207 -16.23 -10.76 5.53
C VAL A 207 -16.58 -12.23 5.35
N ILE A 208 -17.43 -12.51 4.36
CA ILE A 208 -17.72 -13.86 3.85
C ILE A 208 -17.42 -13.84 2.35
N GLU A 209 -16.49 -14.69 1.92
CA GLU A 209 -16.10 -14.86 0.52
C GLU A 209 -16.35 -16.30 0.07
N LYS A 210 -16.62 -16.50 -1.22
CA LYS A 210 -16.69 -17.84 -1.83
C LYS A 210 -15.62 -17.98 -2.90
N VAL A 211 -14.88 -19.08 -2.83
CA VAL A 211 -13.92 -19.48 -3.87
C VAL A 211 -14.67 -20.17 -4.99
N LEU A 212 -14.66 -19.61 -6.19
CA LEU A 212 -15.41 -20.15 -7.34
C LEU A 212 -14.51 -20.97 -8.29
N LYS A 213 -13.22 -20.64 -8.37
CA LYS A 213 -12.23 -21.32 -9.21
C LYS A 213 -10.90 -21.46 -8.49
N GLU A 214 -10.00 -22.31 -9.01
CA GLU A 214 -8.67 -22.55 -8.42
C GLU A 214 -7.87 -21.25 -8.21
N ARG A 215 -7.92 -20.34 -9.19
CA ARG A 215 -7.31 -19.00 -9.12
C ARG A 215 -7.85 -18.10 -7.99
N GLY A 216 -8.98 -18.47 -7.40
CA GLY A 216 -9.61 -17.80 -6.26
C GLY A 216 -9.02 -18.20 -4.91
N LYS A 217 -8.28 -19.32 -4.82
CA LYS A 217 -7.72 -19.81 -3.55
C LYS A 217 -6.79 -18.84 -2.83
N LYS A 218 -6.24 -17.84 -3.54
CA LYS A 218 -5.49 -16.74 -2.90
C LYS A 218 -6.31 -15.91 -1.90
N LEU A 219 -7.65 -16.00 -1.92
CA LEU A 219 -8.52 -15.42 -0.89
C LEU A 219 -8.27 -16.06 0.50
N ALA A 220 -7.63 -17.23 0.54
CA ALA A 220 -7.24 -17.91 1.77
C ALA A 220 -6.16 -17.16 2.56
N GLU A 221 -5.46 -16.19 1.96
CA GLU A 221 -4.49 -15.35 2.68
C GLU A 221 -5.06 -13.95 2.86
N VAL A 222 -5.36 -13.61 4.11
CA VAL A 222 -5.85 -12.29 4.51
C VAL A 222 -4.71 -11.55 5.18
N GLU A 223 -4.30 -10.41 4.64
CA GLU A 223 -3.27 -9.54 5.20
C GLU A 223 -3.87 -8.22 5.68
N ILE A 224 -3.51 -7.82 6.89
CA ILE A 224 -3.96 -6.57 7.51
C ILE A 224 -2.75 -5.76 7.96
N GLY A 225 -2.51 -4.65 7.29
CA GLY A 225 -1.50 -3.68 7.71
C GLY A 225 -1.99 -2.86 8.91
N TYR A 226 -1.11 -2.59 9.87
CA TYR A 226 -1.40 -1.69 10.99
C TYR A 226 -0.09 -1.05 11.54
N ASP A 227 -0.21 0.13 12.15
CA ASP A 227 0.89 0.78 12.88
C ASP A 227 0.83 0.36 14.35
N SER A 228 1.75 -0.50 14.78
CA SER A 228 1.76 -1.02 16.16
C SER A 228 2.07 0.00 17.25
N THR A 229 2.41 1.24 16.88
CA THR A 229 2.59 2.33 17.84
C THR A 229 1.25 2.73 18.46
N TYR A 230 0.20 2.76 17.65
CA TYR A 230 -1.12 3.24 18.08
C TYR A 230 -2.23 2.22 17.87
N GLU A 231 -2.01 1.22 17.01
CA GLU A 231 -3.02 0.27 16.58
C GLU A 231 -2.73 -1.16 17.05
N ARG A 232 -3.79 -1.95 17.17
CA ARG A 232 -3.70 -3.40 17.38
C ARG A 232 -4.84 -4.13 16.69
N VAL A 233 -4.52 -5.29 16.13
CA VAL A 233 -5.49 -6.17 15.47
C VAL A 233 -5.96 -7.26 16.45
N GLU A 234 -7.27 -7.38 16.60
CA GLU A 234 -7.94 -8.43 17.34
C GLU A 234 -8.70 -9.33 16.37
N LEU A 235 -8.28 -10.59 16.23
CA LEU A 235 -9.04 -11.59 15.49
C LEU A 235 -10.15 -12.16 16.38
N GLU A 236 -11.42 -11.92 16.03
CA GLU A 236 -12.53 -12.59 16.70
C GLU A 236 -12.56 -14.06 16.26
N PHE A 237 -12.59 -14.31 14.96
CA PHE A 237 -12.45 -15.65 14.37
C PHE A 237 -12.07 -15.56 12.89
N ALA A 238 -11.45 -16.61 12.38
CA ALA A 238 -11.31 -16.87 10.95
C ALA A 238 -11.51 -18.37 10.70
N ARG A 239 -12.22 -18.73 9.64
CA ARG A 239 -12.54 -20.12 9.31
C ARG A 239 -12.81 -20.33 7.83
N THR A 240 -12.49 -21.54 7.39
CA THR A 240 -12.95 -22.11 6.13
C THR A 240 -14.19 -22.94 6.37
N ILE A 241 -15.14 -22.86 5.46
CA ILE A 241 -16.31 -23.74 5.39
C ILE A 241 -16.17 -24.53 4.10
N THR A 242 -15.90 -25.83 4.20
CA THR A 242 -15.68 -26.67 3.01
C THR A 242 -16.97 -26.84 2.21
N PRO A 243 -16.91 -27.31 0.95
CA PRO A 243 -18.10 -27.58 0.15
C PRO A 243 -19.08 -28.56 0.82
N GLN A 244 -18.56 -29.47 1.66
CA GLN A 244 -19.35 -30.44 2.44
C GLN A 244 -19.92 -29.84 3.74
N GLY A 245 -19.69 -28.56 4.02
CA GLY A 245 -20.20 -27.86 5.19
C GLY A 245 -19.33 -28.00 6.45
N LYS A 246 -18.12 -28.56 6.35
CA LYS A 246 -17.21 -28.71 7.49
C LYS A 246 -16.58 -27.36 7.85
N LEU A 247 -16.59 -26.99 9.13
CA LEU A 247 -15.93 -25.79 9.65
C LEU A 247 -14.47 -26.10 10.02
N ILE A 248 -13.53 -25.31 9.51
CA ILE A 248 -12.10 -25.41 9.82
C ILE A 248 -11.59 -24.03 10.25
N TYR A 249 -11.33 -23.84 11.55
CA TYR A 249 -10.85 -22.57 12.08
C TYR A 249 -9.34 -22.39 11.88
N ALA A 250 -8.92 -21.16 11.63
CA ALA A 250 -7.52 -20.77 11.67
C ALA A 250 -7.02 -20.70 13.12
N GLY A 251 -6.19 -21.67 13.53
CA GLY A 251 -5.43 -21.64 14.78
C GLY A 251 -4.22 -20.70 14.73
N ARG A 252 -3.48 -20.58 15.84
CA ARG A 252 -2.28 -19.70 15.95
C ARG A 252 -1.21 -20.02 14.91
N GLU A 253 -1.06 -21.29 14.54
CA GLU A 253 -0.13 -21.76 13.52
C GLU A 253 -0.42 -21.18 12.12
N ASN A 254 -1.64 -20.71 11.91
CA ASN A 254 -2.10 -20.08 10.67
C ASN A 254 -2.01 -18.55 10.71
N ILE A 255 -1.54 -17.97 11.82
CA ILE A 255 -1.49 -16.53 12.03
C ILE A 255 -0.04 -16.10 12.14
N ARG A 256 0.34 -15.08 11.35
CA ARG A 256 1.65 -14.46 11.41
C ARG A 256 1.47 -12.97 11.67
N ASP A 257 2.23 -12.45 12.63
CA ASP A 257 2.27 -11.02 12.92
C ASP A 257 3.72 -10.58 12.81
N VAL A 258 4.05 -9.88 11.73
CA VAL A 258 5.42 -9.59 11.31
C VAL A 258 5.61 -8.13 10.97
N THR A 259 6.84 -7.61 11.10
CA THR A 259 7.18 -6.31 10.54
C THR A 259 7.27 -6.40 9.02
N LYS A 260 6.74 -5.39 8.32
CA LYS A 260 6.82 -5.29 6.85
C LYS A 260 8.24 -4.98 6.36
N TYR A 261 9.06 -4.34 7.21
CA TYR A 261 10.36 -3.77 6.83
C TYR A 261 11.51 -4.28 7.71
N LEU A 262 11.73 -5.61 7.73
CA LEU A 262 12.68 -6.28 8.62
C LEU A 262 14.11 -5.70 8.62
N ASN A 263 14.57 -5.20 7.47
CA ASN A 263 15.93 -4.63 7.31
C ASN A 263 16.01 -3.13 7.65
N TYR A 264 14.94 -2.53 8.15
CA TYR A 264 14.83 -1.11 8.41
C TYR A 264 14.18 -0.85 9.78
N PRO A 265 14.97 -0.91 10.87
CA PRO A 265 14.45 -0.79 12.24
C PRO A 265 13.57 0.43 12.52
N LEU A 266 13.80 1.56 11.83
CA LEU A 266 12.98 2.77 11.92
C LEU A 266 11.49 2.53 11.59
N TYR A 267 11.15 1.48 10.83
CA TYR A 267 9.77 1.16 10.45
C TYR A 267 9.30 -0.18 11.04
N SER A 268 9.88 -0.58 12.16
CA SER A 268 9.49 -1.82 12.85
C SER A 268 8.03 -1.81 13.35
N ASN A 269 7.45 -0.62 13.49
CA ASN A 269 6.05 -0.39 13.84
C ASN A 269 5.07 -0.69 12.71
N ALA A 270 5.50 -0.62 11.44
CA ALA A 270 4.67 -1.03 10.32
C ALA A 270 4.58 -2.56 10.27
N ARG A 271 3.43 -3.10 10.67
CA ARG A 271 3.20 -4.54 10.83
C ARG A 271 2.15 -5.07 9.86
N ALA A 272 2.24 -6.37 9.59
CA ALA A 272 1.27 -7.14 8.83
C ALA A 272 0.75 -8.30 9.68
N PHE A 273 -0.55 -8.31 9.94
CA PHE A 273 -1.28 -9.41 10.55
C PHE A 273 -1.86 -10.29 9.45
N ILE A 274 -1.25 -11.45 9.23
CA ILE A 274 -1.55 -12.39 8.13
C ILE A 274 -2.28 -13.60 8.69
N ILE A 275 -3.40 -13.95 8.08
CA ILE A 275 -4.21 -15.13 8.38
C ILE A 275 -4.20 -16.04 7.15
N SER A 276 -3.63 -17.23 7.26
CA SER A 276 -3.65 -18.25 6.20
C SER A 276 -4.73 -19.29 6.51
N LEU A 277 -5.91 -19.18 5.90
CA LEU A 277 -7.04 -20.06 6.16
C LEU A 277 -6.78 -21.50 5.69
N PRO A 278 -6.86 -22.51 6.58
CA PRO A 278 -6.57 -23.90 6.23
C PRO A 278 -7.73 -24.56 5.47
N GLY A 279 -7.42 -25.57 4.65
CA GLY A 279 -8.42 -26.43 4.02
C GLY A 279 -9.28 -25.76 2.95
N VAL A 280 -8.80 -24.69 2.32
CA VAL A 280 -9.52 -23.99 1.26
C VAL A 280 -9.48 -24.77 -0.06
N GLU A 281 -10.66 -25.13 -0.54
CA GLU A 281 -10.92 -25.79 -1.81
C GLU A 281 -11.81 -24.91 -2.71
N VAL A 282 -11.93 -25.28 -3.99
CA VAL A 282 -12.99 -24.69 -4.83
C VAL A 282 -14.34 -24.96 -4.17
N ASP A 283 -15.25 -23.98 -4.26
CA ASP A 283 -16.55 -23.93 -3.60
C ASP A 283 -16.55 -23.68 -2.09
N SER A 284 -15.39 -23.62 -1.44
CA SER A 284 -15.29 -23.25 -0.03
C SER A 284 -15.76 -21.81 0.21
N LEU A 285 -16.33 -21.58 1.40
CA LEU A 285 -16.49 -20.24 1.95
C LEU A 285 -15.32 -19.92 2.87
N ILE A 286 -14.86 -18.68 2.80
CA ILE A 286 -13.87 -18.11 3.69
C ILE A 286 -14.60 -17.06 4.50
N GLU A 287 -14.43 -17.11 5.82
CA GLU A 287 -15.07 -16.14 6.70
C GLU A 287 -14.11 -15.70 7.79
N TYR A 288 -14.02 -14.39 7.99
CA TYR A 288 -13.26 -13.81 9.08
C TYR A 288 -13.96 -12.60 9.64
N LYS A 289 -13.77 -12.41 10.95
CA LYS A 289 -14.20 -11.22 11.67
C LYS A 289 -13.08 -10.71 12.55
N ILE A 290 -12.77 -9.44 12.39
CA ILE A 290 -11.66 -8.76 13.05
C ILE A 290 -12.14 -7.45 13.64
N LYS A 291 -11.36 -6.96 14.60
CA LYS A 291 -11.48 -5.63 15.17
C LYS A 291 -10.10 -4.98 15.23
N ILE A 292 -9.97 -3.78 14.68
CA ILE A 292 -8.76 -2.97 14.73
C ILE A 292 -9.05 -1.83 15.71
N TYR A 293 -8.24 -1.71 16.76
CA TYR A 293 -8.32 -0.60 17.69
C TYR A 293 -7.20 0.38 17.37
N SER A 294 -7.52 1.68 17.30
CA SER A 294 -6.53 2.76 17.33
C SER A 294 -6.68 3.60 18.59
N SER A 295 -5.57 3.79 19.29
CA SER A 295 -5.48 4.60 20.51
C SER A 295 -5.40 6.10 20.27
N LYS A 296 -5.29 6.54 19.01
CA LYS A 296 -5.08 7.94 18.67
C LYS A 296 -5.69 8.29 17.31
N LEU A 297 -6.50 9.33 17.30
CA LEU A 297 -6.98 9.98 16.06
C LEU A 297 -5.92 10.91 15.46
N ILE A 298 -6.12 11.33 14.21
CA ILE A 298 -5.27 12.36 13.58
C ILE A 298 -5.36 13.61 14.46
N ASN A 299 -4.25 14.32 14.66
CA ASN A 299 -4.12 15.48 15.56
C ASN A 299 -4.63 15.30 17.02
N GLY A 300 -5.04 14.10 17.42
CA GLY A 300 -5.67 13.82 18.71
C GLY A 300 -7.20 13.99 18.72
N ASP A 301 -7.82 14.46 17.63
CA ASP A 301 -9.26 14.68 17.55
C ASP A 301 -9.85 14.27 16.19
N ASP A 302 -9.23 14.63 15.08
CA ASP A 302 -9.81 14.47 13.74
C ASP A 302 -9.63 13.07 13.11
N PHE A 303 -10.53 12.73 12.18
CA PHE A 303 -10.44 11.53 11.36
C PHE A 303 -10.58 11.87 9.87
N SER A 304 -9.91 11.08 9.03
CA SER A 304 -9.99 11.17 7.58
C SER A 304 -9.76 9.78 6.97
N PHE A 305 -10.72 9.26 6.25
CA PHE A 305 -10.63 7.97 5.55
C PHE A 305 -11.52 7.98 4.29
N PHE A 306 -11.46 6.91 3.51
CA PHE A 306 -12.25 6.78 2.29
C PHE A 306 -12.83 5.37 2.18
N TYR A 307 -14.10 5.29 1.76
CA TYR A 307 -14.76 4.02 1.46
C TYR A 307 -14.82 3.82 -0.06
N ARG A 308 -14.26 2.70 -0.54
CA ARG A 308 -14.24 2.32 -1.95
C ARG A 308 -15.40 1.37 -2.23
N LEU A 309 -16.23 1.67 -3.22
CA LEU A 309 -17.40 0.85 -3.49
C LEU A 309 -17.03 -0.48 -4.16
N LYS A 310 -16.13 -0.46 -5.15
CA LYS A 310 -15.84 -1.62 -5.99
C LYS A 310 -14.54 -2.30 -5.60
N GLU A 311 -14.54 -3.62 -5.65
CA GLU A 311 -13.37 -4.46 -5.42
C GLU A 311 -12.95 -5.23 -6.67
N LYS A 312 -11.86 -6.00 -6.53
CA LYS A 312 -11.40 -6.94 -7.57
C LYS A 312 -12.43 -8.03 -7.88
N TYR A 313 -13.17 -8.45 -6.87
CA TYR A 313 -14.24 -9.44 -7.00
C TYR A 313 -15.61 -8.79 -6.88
N PRO A 314 -16.64 -9.35 -7.53
CA PRO A 314 -18.01 -8.90 -7.32
C PRO A 314 -18.39 -8.99 -5.84
N ILE A 315 -19.23 -8.06 -5.40
CA ILE A 315 -19.76 -8.04 -4.04
C ILE A 315 -21.27 -8.25 -4.10
N TYR A 316 -21.78 -9.27 -3.41
CA TYR A 316 -23.21 -9.50 -3.31
C TYR A 316 -23.87 -8.52 -2.34
N LYS A 317 -23.29 -8.34 -1.14
CA LYS A 317 -23.80 -7.43 -0.12
C LYS A 317 -22.65 -6.71 0.60
N ALA A 318 -22.75 -5.38 0.67
CA ALA A 318 -21.83 -4.54 1.42
C ALA A 318 -22.61 -3.62 2.37
N ASN A 319 -22.23 -3.61 3.64
CA ASN A 319 -22.73 -2.66 4.62
C ASN A 319 -21.55 -1.84 5.14
N PHE A 320 -21.72 -0.52 5.22
CA PHE A 320 -20.73 0.35 5.82
C PHE A 320 -21.39 1.27 6.83
N ARG A 321 -20.76 1.43 7.99
CA ARG A 321 -21.25 2.28 9.09
C ARG A 321 -20.13 3.17 9.61
N LEU A 322 -20.45 4.45 9.78
CA LEU A 322 -19.66 5.37 10.59
C LEU A 322 -20.48 5.72 11.83
N VAL A 323 -20.00 5.30 12.99
CA VAL A 323 -20.61 5.56 14.30
C VAL A 323 -19.80 6.64 14.99
N LEU A 324 -20.43 7.78 15.26
CA LEU A 324 -19.82 8.91 15.95
C LEU A 324 -20.55 9.20 17.27
N PRO A 325 -19.90 9.84 18.25
CA PRO A 325 -20.60 10.44 19.37
C PRO A 325 -21.57 11.50 18.84
N LYS A 326 -22.75 11.63 19.44
CA LYS A 326 -23.85 12.48 18.93
C LYS A 326 -23.47 13.94 18.62
N HIS A 327 -22.48 14.49 19.33
CA HIS A 327 -22.02 15.87 19.15
C HIS A 327 -21.02 16.06 18.00
N ARG A 328 -20.51 14.98 17.40
CA ARG A 328 -19.54 15.05 16.29
C ARG A 328 -20.24 14.92 14.94
N GLU A 329 -19.68 15.57 13.94
CA GLU A 329 -20.13 15.50 12.56
C GLU A 329 -19.04 14.98 11.63
N ALA A 330 -19.45 14.39 10.51
CA ALA A 330 -18.57 13.98 9.43
C ALA A 330 -19.00 14.70 8.15
N LYS A 331 -18.02 15.14 7.37
CA LYS A 331 -18.22 15.67 6.03
C LYS A 331 -17.99 14.56 5.02
N PHE A 332 -18.75 14.59 3.92
CA PHE A 332 -18.69 13.59 2.86
C PHE A 332 -18.44 14.24 1.50
N LYS A 333 -17.61 13.61 0.68
CA LYS A 333 -17.47 13.97 -0.74
C LYS A 333 -17.39 12.73 -1.61
N ILE A 334 -18.29 12.64 -2.58
CA ILE A 334 -18.37 11.51 -3.51
C ILE A 334 -17.47 11.79 -4.72
N LEU A 335 -16.56 10.87 -5.00
CA LEU A 335 -15.71 10.87 -6.19
C LEU A 335 -16.16 9.80 -7.19
N ASN A 336 -15.93 10.06 -8.48
CA ASN A 336 -16.09 9.10 -9.58
C ASN A 336 -17.51 8.50 -9.67
N LYS A 337 -18.55 9.28 -9.34
CA LYS A 337 -19.95 8.85 -9.28
C LYS A 337 -20.48 8.29 -10.62
N GLU A 338 -19.90 8.70 -11.73
CA GLU A 338 -20.24 8.25 -13.07
C GLU A 338 -20.04 6.73 -13.27
N TYR A 339 -19.24 6.09 -12.41
CA TYR A 339 -19.03 4.64 -12.40
C TYR A 339 -19.98 3.87 -11.46
N ALA A 340 -20.96 4.55 -10.85
CA ALA A 340 -21.96 4.01 -9.91
C ALA A 340 -23.37 4.59 -10.16
N LYS A 341 -23.81 4.68 -11.41
CA LYS A 341 -25.07 5.36 -11.78
C LYS A 341 -26.33 4.80 -11.08
N ASP A 342 -26.34 3.51 -10.76
CA ASP A 342 -27.49 2.82 -10.15
C ASP A 342 -27.31 2.58 -8.64
N VAL A 343 -26.39 3.29 -7.99
CA VAL A 343 -26.06 3.12 -6.56
C VAL A 343 -26.23 4.45 -5.82
N VAL A 344 -26.98 4.42 -4.73
CA VAL A 344 -27.13 5.58 -3.82
C VAL A 344 -25.88 5.66 -2.94
N LEU A 345 -25.11 6.74 -3.07
CA LEU A 345 -23.83 6.91 -2.37
C LEU A 345 -23.94 7.84 -1.15
N GLU A 346 -25.11 8.42 -0.94
CA GLU A 346 -25.45 9.25 0.20
C GLU A 346 -25.82 8.38 1.42
N PRO A 347 -25.37 8.73 2.63
CA PRO A 347 -25.71 7.95 3.82
C PRO A 347 -27.18 8.10 4.21
N GLN A 348 -27.72 7.03 4.77
CA GLN A 348 -28.83 7.14 5.71
C GLN A 348 -28.28 7.55 7.07
N VAL A 349 -28.92 8.52 7.74
CA VAL A 349 -28.53 8.96 9.09
C VAL A 349 -29.51 8.42 10.11
N ARG A 350 -28.98 7.86 11.19
CA ARG A 350 -29.74 7.44 12.37
C ARG A 350 -29.08 8.01 13.61
N GLU A 351 -29.89 8.30 14.63
CA GLU A 351 -29.40 8.71 15.93
C GLU A 351 -30.03 7.82 17.00
N ASP A 352 -29.24 7.47 18.02
CA ASP A 352 -29.70 6.75 19.21
C ASP A 352 -29.23 7.45 20.49
N GLU A 353 -29.38 6.80 21.65
CA GLU A 353 -28.90 7.31 22.94
C GLU A 353 -27.36 7.32 22.99
N GLY A 354 -26.77 8.35 22.39
CA GLY A 354 -25.34 8.67 22.49
C GLY A 354 -24.62 8.75 21.16
N HIS A 355 -25.17 8.20 20.07
CA HIS A 355 -24.48 8.12 18.79
C HIS A 355 -25.25 8.75 17.63
N LYS A 356 -24.48 9.20 16.64
CA LYS A 356 -24.92 9.55 15.28
C LYS A 356 -24.29 8.54 14.32
N ILE A 357 -25.12 7.82 13.58
CA ILE A 357 -24.72 6.71 12.72
C ILE A 357 -25.02 7.08 11.27
N TYR A 358 -23.98 7.14 10.44
CA TYR A 358 -24.09 7.20 8.99
C TYR A 358 -24.00 5.78 8.44
N TRP A 359 -25.00 5.36 7.67
CA TRP A 359 -25.15 4.00 7.19
C TRP A 359 -25.28 3.97 5.67
N TRP A 360 -24.55 3.04 5.06
CA TRP A 360 -24.71 2.65 3.67
C TRP A 360 -24.97 1.15 3.53
N HIS A 361 -25.80 0.81 2.55
CA HIS A 361 -26.09 -0.55 2.16
C HIS A 361 -26.06 -0.64 0.64
N PHE A 362 -25.26 -1.57 0.14
CA PHE A 362 -25.09 -1.81 -1.28
C PHE A 362 -25.28 -3.28 -1.59
N GLU A 363 -25.85 -3.58 -2.75
CA GLU A 363 -26.04 -4.95 -3.22
C GLU A 363 -25.57 -5.08 -4.67
N LYS A 364 -25.10 -6.29 -5.02
CA LYS A 364 -24.77 -6.71 -6.39
C LYS A 364 -23.80 -5.75 -7.11
N ILE A 365 -22.73 -5.37 -6.43
CA ILE A 365 -21.68 -4.49 -6.97
C ILE A 365 -20.80 -5.29 -7.94
N SER A 366 -20.71 -4.81 -9.18
CA SER A 366 -19.83 -5.39 -10.20
C SER A 366 -18.35 -5.07 -9.92
N PRO A 367 -17.42 -5.98 -10.26
CA PRO A 367 -15.99 -5.76 -10.07
C PRO A 367 -15.44 -4.72 -11.05
N ILE A 368 -14.26 -4.19 -10.75
CA ILE A 368 -13.45 -3.46 -11.73
C ILE A 368 -12.66 -4.46 -12.56
N ILE A 369 -13.02 -4.61 -13.84
CA ILE A 369 -12.26 -5.42 -14.80
C ILE A 369 -11.13 -4.57 -15.39
N PRO A 370 -9.85 -4.86 -15.10
CA PRO A 370 -8.75 -4.00 -15.54
C PRO A 370 -8.60 -3.96 -17.05
N GLU A 371 -8.51 -2.76 -17.63
CA GLU A 371 -8.16 -2.57 -19.03
C GLU A 371 -6.74 -2.01 -19.17
N ARG A 372 -6.01 -2.45 -20.20
CA ARG A 372 -4.66 -1.93 -20.47
C ARG A 372 -4.72 -0.41 -20.66
N LYS A 373 -3.89 0.33 -19.91
CA LYS A 373 -3.86 1.80 -19.91
C LYS A 373 -5.16 2.47 -19.41
N MET A 374 -5.98 1.80 -18.61
CA MET A 374 -7.02 2.52 -17.85
C MET A 374 -6.38 3.48 -16.82
N PRO A 375 -7.11 4.50 -16.33
CA PRO A 375 -6.66 5.31 -15.22
C PRO A 375 -6.51 4.47 -13.94
N PRO A 376 -5.73 4.95 -12.96
CA PRO A 376 -5.67 4.38 -11.61
C PRO A 376 -7.02 4.13 -10.98
N PHE A 377 -7.10 3.15 -10.09
CA PHE A 377 -8.36 2.77 -9.42
C PHE A 377 -8.97 3.94 -8.65
N SER A 378 -8.15 4.81 -8.06
CA SER A 378 -8.59 6.04 -7.37
C SER A 378 -9.36 7.03 -8.26
N LEU A 379 -9.23 6.94 -9.60
CA LEU A 379 -9.93 7.80 -10.56
C LEU A 379 -11.13 7.14 -11.23
N VAL A 380 -11.34 5.84 -11.01
CA VAL A 380 -12.43 5.08 -11.67
C VAL A 380 -13.27 4.26 -10.70
N ASN A 381 -12.94 4.26 -9.41
CA ASN A 381 -13.69 3.61 -8.36
C ASN A 381 -14.57 4.65 -7.65
N PRO A 382 -15.91 4.50 -7.65
CA PRO A 382 -16.81 5.30 -6.84
C PRO A 382 -16.35 5.25 -5.38
N THR A 383 -16.04 6.42 -4.82
CA THR A 383 -15.43 6.52 -3.49
C THR A 383 -16.13 7.59 -2.67
N ILE A 384 -16.38 7.29 -1.39
CA ILE A 384 -16.88 8.26 -0.41
C ILE A 384 -15.66 8.73 0.40
N LEU A 385 -15.25 9.98 0.20
CA LEU A 385 -14.28 10.63 1.10
C LEU A 385 -14.99 11.08 2.36
N ILE A 386 -14.36 10.83 3.51
CA ILE A 386 -14.92 11.09 4.84
C ILE A 386 -13.87 11.84 5.65
N SER A 387 -14.26 12.99 6.22
CA SER A 387 -13.35 13.84 6.99
C SER A 387 -14.09 14.62 8.07
N SER A 388 -13.48 14.80 9.24
CA SER A 388 -13.95 15.72 10.28
C SER A 388 -13.30 17.11 10.23
N PHE A 389 -12.21 17.26 9.46
CA PHE A 389 -11.47 18.52 9.38
C PHE A 389 -12.35 19.68 8.93
N GLN A 390 -12.17 20.84 9.57
CA GLN A 390 -12.88 22.06 9.24
C GLN A 390 -12.31 22.75 8.01
N ASP A 391 -10.99 22.84 7.94
CA ASP A 391 -10.25 23.51 6.89
C ASP A 391 -8.86 22.86 6.68
N TRP A 392 -8.12 23.37 5.71
CA TRP A 392 -6.75 22.94 5.44
C TRP A 392 -5.73 23.49 6.45
N GLU A 393 -6.10 24.50 7.24
CA GLU A 393 -5.25 25.11 8.26
C GLU A 393 -5.05 24.15 9.45
N GLU A 394 -6.08 23.38 9.82
CA GLU A 394 -5.97 22.29 10.80
C GLU A 394 -4.97 21.21 10.35
N ILE A 395 -5.05 20.77 9.10
CA ILE A 395 -4.09 19.82 8.51
C ILE A 395 -2.68 20.42 8.47
N TYR A 396 -2.57 21.70 8.10
CA TYR A 396 -1.31 22.43 8.08
C TYR A 396 -0.64 22.44 9.46
N ASN A 397 -1.37 22.90 10.48
CA ASN A 397 -0.86 23.02 11.84
C ASN A 397 -0.49 21.66 12.43
N TRP A 398 -1.33 20.64 12.18
CA TRP A 398 -1.03 19.28 12.61
C TRP A 398 0.27 18.75 12.01
N TRP A 399 0.42 18.75 10.68
CA TRP A 399 1.63 18.17 10.09
C TRP A 399 2.88 19.00 10.39
N CYS A 400 2.77 20.34 10.45
CA CYS A 400 3.83 21.21 10.98
C CYS A 400 4.30 20.82 12.38
N SER A 401 3.37 20.43 13.26
CA SER A 401 3.72 19.99 14.61
C SER A 401 4.54 18.69 14.63
N LEU A 402 4.41 17.85 13.59
CA LEU A 402 5.10 16.56 13.49
C LEU A 402 6.54 16.67 12.93
N TYR A 403 6.83 17.64 12.06
CA TYR A 403 8.13 17.72 11.39
C TYR A 403 9.03 18.87 11.86
N LYS A 404 8.49 19.92 12.50
CA LYS A 404 9.25 21.16 12.77
C LYS A 404 10.51 20.94 13.61
N ASP A 405 10.46 20.04 14.59
CA ASP A 405 11.57 19.67 15.47
C ASP A 405 12.55 18.70 14.77
N LYS A 406 12.14 18.09 13.67
CA LYS A 406 12.91 17.10 12.88
C LYS A 406 13.90 17.72 11.89
N LEU A 407 13.84 19.04 11.70
CA LEU A 407 14.68 19.79 10.75
C LEU A 407 16.07 20.13 11.29
N THR A 408 16.39 19.72 12.52
CA THR A 408 17.67 20.07 13.15
C THR A 408 18.83 19.36 12.46
N LEU A 409 19.94 20.06 12.23
CA LEU A 409 21.15 19.51 11.63
C LEU A 409 22.26 19.33 12.66
N SER A 410 23.02 18.24 12.56
CA SER A 410 24.27 18.07 13.31
C SER A 410 25.39 18.96 12.75
N LYS A 411 26.49 19.12 13.50
CA LYS A 411 27.66 19.89 13.04
C LYS A 411 28.23 19.32 11.74
N GLU A 412 28.34 18.00 11.66
CA GLU A 412 28.88 17.28 10.50
C GLU A 412 28.01 17.50 9.25
N MET A 413 26.69 17.57 9.42
CA MET A 413 25.76 17.86 8.31
C MET A 413 25.93 19.30 7.80
N LYS A 414 26.15 20.28 8.68
CA LYS A 414 26.41 21.66 8.27
C LYS A 414 27.73 21.81 7.52
N GLU A 415 28.78 21.14 8.00
CA GLU A 415 30.08 21.08 7.31
C GLU A 415 29.97 20.40 5.94
N LEU A 416 29.16 19.35 5.84
CA LEU A 416 28.84 18.71 4.56
C LEU A 416 28.13 19.69 3.62
N VAL A 417 27.10 20.41 4.08
CA VAL A 417 26.40 21.42 3.25
C VAL A 417 27.41 22.44 2.72
N ALA A 418 28.25 23.02 3.59
CA ALA A 418 29.28 23.99 3.20
C ALA A 418 30.27 23.42 2.18
N THR A 419 30.61 22.13 2.29
CA THR A 419 31.48 21.43 1.34
C THR A 419 30.80 21.24 0.00
N LEU A 420 29.55 20.73 -0.02
CA LEU A 420 28.80 20.46 -1.25
C LEU A 420 28.54 21.74 -2.05
N ILE A 421 28.24 22.86 -1.38
CA ILE A 421 27.93 24.12 -2.06
C ILE A 421 29.16 24.98 -2.37
N ARG A 422 30.38 24.53 -2.03
CA ARG A 422 31.61 25.28 -2.26
C ARG A 422 31.79 25.59 -3.75
N GLY A 423 31.98 26.86 -4.08
CA GLY A 423 32.12 27.33 -5.46
C GLY A 423 30.83 27.30 -6.28
N ALA A 424 29.66 27.10 -5.66
CA ALA A 424 28.38 27.26 -6.34
C ALA A 424 28.04 28.74 -6.53
N ASN A 425 27.74 29.15 -7.77
CA ASN A 425 27.57 30.56 -8.14
C ASN A 425 26.10 31.03 -8.10
N SER A 426 25.15 30.15 -7.79
CA SER A 426 23.72 30.47 -7.77
C SER A 426 22.94 29.60 -6.80
N GLY A 427 21.75 30.05 -6.39
CA GLY A 427 20.82 29.24 -5.59
C GLY A 427 20.40 27.95 -6.31
N TYR A 428 20.26 27.99 -7.64
CA TYR A 428 20.01 26.81 -8.46
C TYR A 428 21.11 25.76 -8.31
N GLU A 429 22.37 26.16 -8.41
CA GLU A 429 23.49 25.24 -8.29
C GLU A 429 23.60 24.65 -6.88
N LYS A 430 23.38 25.46 -5.84
CA LYS A 430 23.31 24.99 -4.45
C LYS A 430 22.21 23.94 -4.28
N ALA A 431 20.99 24.25 -4.72
CA ALA A 431 19.84 23.36 -4.61
C ALA A 431 20.07 22.04 -5.36
N LYS A 432 20.58 22.12 -6.59
CA LYS A 432 20.92 20.95 -7.41
C LYS A 432 21.91 20.02 -6.71
N ARG A 433 23.01 20.55 -6.18
CA ARG A 433 24.05 19.72 -5.53
C ARG A 433 23.53 19.02 -4.28
N LEU A 434 22.71 19.70 -3.49
CA LEU A 434 22.11 19.13 -2.28
C LEU A 434 21.04 18.08 -2.60
N TYR A 435 20.16 18.36 -3.57
CA TYR A 435 19.19 17.40 -4.07
C TYR A 435 19.86 16.11 -4.57
N GLU A 436 20.84 16.25 -5.46
CA GLU A 436 21.55 15.10 -6.02
C GLU A 436 22.31 14.32 -4.94
N TYR A 437 22.83 15.00 -3.92
CA TYR A 437 23.45 14.31 -2.78
C TYR A 437 22.42 13.43 -2.05
N VAL A 438 21.25 13.96 -1.69
CA VAL A 438 20.21 13.18 -0.98
C VAL A 438 19.74 12.02 -1.86
N ALA A 439 19.36 12.30 -3.11
CA ALA A 439 18.85 11.29 -4.05
C ALA A 439 19.84 10.13 -4.31
N LYS A 440 21.15 10.41 -4.30
CA LYS A 440 22.20 9.40 -4.55
C LYS A 440 22.65 8.68 -3.28
N ASN A 441 22.64 9.33 -2.12
CA ASN A 441 23.28 8.82 -0.90
C ASN A 441 22.31 8.37 0.19
N ILE A 442 21.00 8.61 0.03
CA ILE A 442 19.97 8.14 0.94
C ILE A 442 19.09 7.10 0.22
N ARG A 443 19.06 5.89 0.76
CA ARG A 443 18.28 4.80 0.18
C ARG A 443 16.80 4.97 0.51
N TYR A 444 15.96 4.95 -0.52
CA TYR A 444 14.52 4.99 -0.33
C TYR A 444 13.96 3.69 0.26
N VAL A 445 13.12 3.82 1.28
CA VAL A 445 12.32 2.74 1.85
C VAL A 445 10.86 3.05 1.51
N ALA A 446 10.26 2.27 0.63
CA ALA A 446 8.88 2.46 0.19
C ALA A 446 7.89 2.02 1.28
N VAL A 447 7.84 2.79 2.36
CA VAL A 447 6.81 2.71 3.39
C VAL A 447 5.66 3.60 2.97
N GLU A 448 4.49 3.01 2.74
CA GLU A 448 3.34 3.78 2.29
C GLU A 448 2.86 4.71 3.41
N TYR A 449 2.31 5.84 3.00
CA TYR A 449 1.82 6.84 3.94
C TYR A 449 0.68 6.27 4.80
N GLY A 450 0.83 6.36 6.12
CA GLY A 450 -0.11 5.76 7.08
C GLY A 450 0.30 4.37 7.60
N GLU A 451 1.19 3.64 6.93
CA GLU A 451 1.66 2.33 7.43
C GLU A 451 2.62 2.46 8.63
N SER A 452 3.37 3.56 8.69
CA SER A 452 4.23 3.95 9.83
C SER A 452 3.85 5.32 10.41
N GLY A 453 2.62 5.77 10.14
CA GLY A 453 2.15 7.10 10.52
C GLY A 453 2.67 8.25 9.64
N TYR A 454 2.32 9.47 10.06
CA TYR A 454 2.58 10.73 9.33
C TYR A 454 3.82 11.50 9.84
N GLU A 455 4.43 11.04 10.93
CA GLU A 455 5.57 11.71 11.58
C GLU A 455 6.90 11.26 10.95
N PRO A 456 7.71 12.18 10.41
CA PRO A 456 9.05 11.85 9.92
C PRO A 456 10.04 11.65 11.08
N HIS A 457 11.08 10.88 10.83
CA HIS A 457 12.23 10.75 11.71
C HIS A 457 13.09 12.03 11.71
N GLN A 458 13.96 12.14 12.71
CA GLN A 458 14.93 13.23 12.82
C GLN A 458 15.86 13.24 11.60
N ALA A 459 16.12 14.42 11.01
CA ALA A 459 17.02 14.53 9.86
C ALA A 459 18.42 13.95 10.14
N GLN A 460 18.92 14.08 11.37
CA GLN A 460 20.20 13.48 11.78
C GLN A 460 20.15 11.95 11.77
N GLU A 461 19.03 11.35 12.15
CA GLU A 461 18.85 9.91 12.20
C GLU A 461 18.78 9.31 10.79
N VAL A 462 18.04 9.96 9.88
CA VAL A 462 17.98 9.59 8.45
C VAL A 462 19.37 9.70 7.82
N PHE A 463 20.10 10.79 8.11
CA PHE A 463 21.46 11.01 7.62
C PHE A 463 22.45 9.97 8.13
N LEU A 464 22.38 9.62 9.41
CA LEU A 464 23.24 8.61 10.04
C LEU A 464 22.96 7.22 9.44
N ASN A 465 21.69 6.85 9.31
CA ASN A 465 21.26 5.53 8.84
C ASN A 465 21.38 5.34 7.31
N ARG A 466 21.47 6.43 6.53
CA ARG A 466 21.54 6.42 5.06
C ARG A 466 20.33 5.77 4.38
N TYR A 467 19.19 5.75 5.05
CA TYR A 467 17.92 5.36 4.46
C TYR A 467 16.78 6.16 5.09
N GLY A 468 15.69 6.30 4.33
CA GLY A 468 14.49 7.04 4.73
C GLY A 468 13.34 6.79 3.77
N ASP A 469 12.10 6.90 4.25
CA ASP A 469 10.90 6.94 3.42
C ASP A 469 10.69 8.33 2.79
N CYS A 470 9.50 8.61 2.27
CA CYS A 470 9.23 9.82 1.52
C CYS A 470 9.27 11.08 2.38
N LYS A 471 8.67 11.03 3.57
CA LYS A 471 8.64 12.14 4.52
C LYS A 471 10.02 12.36 5.12
N ASP A 472 10.75 11.29 5.45
CA ASP A 472 12.12 11.35 5.97
C ASP A 472 13.07 12.07 5.00
N GLN A 473 13.07 11.66 3.73
CA GLN A 473 13.95 12.25 2.73
C GLN A 473 13.55 13.68 2.35
N ALA A 474 12.26 13.98 2.28
CA ALA A 474 11.77 15.33 2.04
C ALA A 474 12.22 16.28 3.15
N ILE A 475 12.06 15.89 4.42
CA ILE A 475 12.47 16.70 5.58
C ILE A 475 13.99 16.86 5.66
N LEU A 476 14.76 15.80 5.43
CA LEU A 476 16.22 15.90 5.34
C LEU A 476 16.65 16.90 4.26
N LEU A 477 16.09 16.81 3.05
CA LEU A 477 16.43 17.73 1.96
C LEU A 477 16.05 19.18 2.30
N VAL A 478 14.87 19.41 2.88
CA VAL A 478 14.44 20.75 3.33
C VAL A 478 15.42 21.32 4.35
N ALA A 479 15.85 20.53 5.33
CA ALA A 479 16.82 20.95 6.35
C ALA A 479 18.16 21.37 5.72
N LEU A 480 18.70 20.58 4.79
CA LEU A 480 19.95 20.88 4.09
C LEU A 480 19.84 22.14 3.21
N LEU A 481 18.70 22.32 2.51
CA LEU A 481 18.44 23.51 1.69
C LEU A 481 18.35 24.78 2.55
N ARG A 482 17.70 24.71 3.71
CA ARG A 482 17.59 25.85 4.64
C ARG A 482 18.95 26.26 5.20
N GLU A 483 19.80 25.29 5.54
CA GLU A 483 21.18 25.56 5.96
C GLU A 483 22.00 26.24 4.86
N ALA A 484 21.73 25.96 3.59
CA ALA A 484 22.35 26.64 2.45
C ALA A 484 21.80 28.05 2.17
N GLY A 485 20.85 28.53 2.99
CA GLY A 485 20.20 29.83 2.85
C GLY A 485 19.12 29.86 1.77
N LEU A 486 18.54 28.72 1.42
CA LEU A 486 17.48 28.62 0.41
C LEU A 486 16.11 28.48 1.06
N GLU A 487 15.14 29.23 0.55
CA GLU A 487 13.74 29.11 0.95
C GLU A 487 13.16 27.79 0.39
N SER A 488 12.90 26.83 1.28
CA SER A 488 12.43 25.49 0.90
C SER A 488 11.26 25.00 1.77
N PHE A 489 10.45 24.15 1.15
CA PHE A 489 9.14 23.75 1.65
C PHE A 489 8.97 22.23 1.59
N PRO A 490 8.56 21.59 2.70
CA PRO A 490 7.94 20.28 2.65
C PRO A 490 6.64 20.32 1.83
N VAL A 491 6.37 19.27 1.07
CA VAL A 491 5.18 19.16 0.22
C VAL A 491 4.53 17.79 0.38
N LEU A 492 3.26 17.76 0.77
CA LEU A 492 2.44 16.56 0.71
C LEU A 492 1.77 16.46 -0.66
N ILE A 493 1.90 15.29 -1.30
CA ILE A 493 1.42 15.07 -2.67
C ILE A 493 0.60 13.77 -2.75
N PRO A 494 -0.63 13.81 -3.29
CA PRO A 494 -1.25 12.61 -3.81
C PRO A 494 -0.64 12.30 -5.17
N THR A 495 0.14 11.22 -5.28
CA THR A 495 0.67 10.76 -6.57
C THR A 495 -0.45 10.48 -7.57
N GLN A 496 -0.12 10.24 -8.83
CA GLN A 496 -1.11 9.90 -9.86
C GLN A 496 -1.96 8.67 -9.51
N GLU A 497 -1.44 7.74 -8.69
CA GLU A 497 -2.20 6.56 -8.22
C GLU A 497 -3.19 6.89 -7.09
N ALA A 498 -2.99 7.97 -6.36
CA ALA A 498 -3.85 8.39 -5.25
C ALA A 498 -5.00 9.30 -5.70
N TYR A 499 -5.99 9.46 -4.81
CA TYR A 499 -7.08 10.40 -5.02
C TYR A 499 -6.54 11.82 -5.18
N SER A 500 -7.03 12.53 -6.20
CA SER A 500 -6.65 13.94 -6.38
C SER A 500 -7.14 14.76 -5.20
N LEU A 501 -6.29 15.68 -4.72
CA LEU A 501 -6.67 16.68 -3.71
C LEU A 501 -7.93 17.45 -4.17
N GLN A 502 -8.86 17.65 -3.24
CA GLN A 502 -10.10 18.38 -3.45
C GLN A 502 -10.03 19.70 -2.67
N LYS A 503 -9.82 20.84 -3.32
CA LYS A 503 -9.55 22.14 -2.63
C LYS A 503 -10.62 22.53 -1.61
N ASP A 504 -11.86 22.20 -1.92
CA ASP A 504 -13.08 22.44 -1.14
C ASP A 504 -13.36 21.36 -0.07
N PHE A 505 -12.53 20.33 0.04
CA PHE A 505 -12.72 19.21 0.97
C PHE A 505 -11.42 18.81 1.67
N PRO A 506 -11.12 19.43 2.84
CA PRO A 506 -9.95 19.11 3.65
C PRO A 506 -9.94 17.63 4.04
N SER A 507 -8.92 16.89 3.59
CA SER A 507 -8.79 15.45 3.81
C SER A 507 -7.35 14.98 3.58
N LEU A 508 -6.97 13.88 4.21
CA LEU A 508 -5.65 13.25 4.06
C LEU A 508 -5.64 12.25 2.89
N VAL A 509 -5.67 12.78 1.66
CA VAL A 509 -5.57 11.97 0.44
C VAL A 509 -4.12 11.71 -0.02
N PHE A 510 -3.14 12.19 0.74
CA PHE A 510 -1.72 12.14 0.39
C PHE A 510 -1.14 10.74 0.60
N ASN A 511 -0.38 10.25 -0.36
CA ASN A 511 0.34 8.98 -0.24
C ASN A 511 1.87 9.14 -0.40
N HIS A 512 2.35 10.37 -0.57
CA HIS A 512 3.77 10.67 -0.80
C HIS A 512 4.14 12.07 -0.30
N ALA A 513 5.44 12.29 -0.06
CA ALA A 513 5.99 13.58 0.35
C ALA A 513 7.25 13.92 -0.47
N ILE A 514 7.34 15.17 -0.90
CA ILE A 514 8.45 15.72 -1.70
C ILE A 514 8.89 17.08 -1.14
N CYS A 515 9.81 17.75 -1.81
CA CYS A 515 10.30 19.09 -1.46
C CYS A 515 10.04 20.09 -2.59
N ALA A 516 9.91 21.37 -2.24
CA ALA A 516 10.02 22.48 -3.19
C ALA A 516 11.04 23.51 -2.71
N VAL A 517 11.66 24.24 -3.62
CA VAL A 517 12.53 25.39 -3.34
C VAL A 517 12.05 26.59 -4.15
N ASN A 518 12.01 27.77 -3.53
CA ASN A 518 11.76 29.04 -4.22
C ASN A 518 13.09 29.65 -4.67
N LEU A 519 13.27 29.81 -5.98
CA LEU A 519 14.43 30.48 -6.57
C LEU A 519 13.94 31.67 -7.38
N GLY A 520 14.05 32.88 -6.81
CA GLY A 520 13.69 34.12 -7.51
C GLY A 520 12.21 34.23 -7.88
N GLY A 521 11.31 33.59 -7.11
CA GLY A 521 9.86 33.58 -7.36
C GLY A 521 9.36 32.33 -8.09
N GLU A 522 10.27 31.49 -8.62
CA GLU A 522 9.94 30.22 -9.26
C GLU A 522 10.02 29.07 -8.25
N LEU A 523 8.93 28.30 -8.12
CA LEU A 523 8.91 27.08 -7.33
C LEU A 523 9.43 25.89 -8.15
N ILE A 524 10.55 25.34 -7.73
CA ILE A 524 11.09 24.09 -8.29
C ILE A 524 10.75 22.95 -7.33
N PHE A 525 9.93 22.01 -7.81
CA PHE A 525 9.59 20.78 -7.10
C PHE A 525 10.65 19.71 -7.33
N MET A 526 10.92 18.92 -6.30
CA MET A 526 11.96 17.89 -6.29
C MET A 526 11.50 16.70 -5.46
N ASP A 527 11.61 15.49 -6.03
CA ASP A 527 11.38 14.25 -5.30
C ASP A 527 12.74 13.59 -4.97
N PRO A 528 13.24 13.66 -3.71
CA PRO A 528 14.49 13.03 -3.32
C PRO A 528 14.43 11.50 -3.33
N THR A 529 13.23 10.91 -3.28
CA THR A 529 13.05 9.45 -3.30
C THR A 529 13.30 8.86 -4.68
N SER A 530 13.18 9.70 -5.73
CA SER A 530 13.44 9.32 -7.11
C SER A 530 14.93 9.44 -7.45
N GLN A 531 15.71 8.42 -7.06
CA GLN A 531 17.18 8.39 -7.13
C GLN A 531 17.79 8.62 -8.53
N THR A 532 16.99 8.58 -9.58
CA THR A 532 17.41 8.72 -10.99
C THR A 532 16.79 9.91 -11.71
N THR A 533 15.98 10.72 -11.00
CA THR A 533 15.38 11.94 -11.56
C THR A 533 16.35 13.10 -11.39
N ALA A 534 16.51 13.91 -12.44
CA ALA A 534 17.39 15.07 -12.41
C ALA A 534 16.73 16.23 -11.65
N PHE A 535 17.55 17.12 -11.08
CA PHE A 535 17.04 18.35 -10.48
C PHE A 535 16.23 19.17 -11.49
N GLY A 536 15.05 19.64 -11.08
CA GLY A 536 14.12 20.38 -11.93
C GLY A 536 13.16 19.50 -12.75
N ASP A 537 13.39 18.18 -12.81
CA ASP A 537 12.43 17.21 -13.31
C ASP A 537 11.62 16.59 -12.15
N LEU A 538 10.52 15.92 -12.49
CA LEU A 538 9.72 15.12 -11.56
C LEU A 538 9.43 13.72 -12.16
N PRO A 539 9.36 12.67 -11.34
CA PRO A 539 8.85 11.39 -11.80
C PRO A 539 7.40 11.53 -12.29
N LEU A 540 6.97 10.65 -13.22
CA LEU A 540 5.63 10.74 -13.81
C LEU A 540 4.50 10.74 -12.78
N SER A 541 4.66 9.98 -11.69
CA SER A 541 3.71 9.89 -10.58
C SER A 541 3.41 11.23 -9.91
N ASP A 542 4.33 12.20 -10.00
CA ASP A 542 4.27 13.43 -9.21
C ASP A 542 3.88 14.64 -10.06
N GLN A 543 3.78 14.45 -11.38
CA GLN A 543 3.47 15.51 -12.33
C GLN A 543 1.97 15.81 -12.43
N ASN A 544 1.65 17.09 -12.64
CA ASN A 544 0.29 17.59 -12.84
C ASN A 544 -0.67 17.23 -11.68
N ARG A 545 -0.19 17.33 -10.45
CA ARG A 545 -0.93 17.04 -9.20
C ARG A 545 -1.16 18.32 -8.41
N GLU A 546 -2.32 18.42 -7.78
CA GLU A 546 -2.54 19.43 -6.75
C GLU A 546 -1.93 18.93 -5.44
N VAL A 547 -1.12 19.78 -4.81
CA VAL A 547 -0.28 19.43 -3.65
C VAL A 547 -0.44 20.47 -2.55
N LEU A 548 -0.18 20.05 -1.31
CA LEU A 548 -0.18 20.92 -0.14
C LEU A 548 1.27 21.28 0.21
N LEU A 549 1.65 22.53 -0.03
CA LEU A 549 2.98 23.08 0.24
C LEU A 549 2.97 23.81 1.58
N PHE A 550 3.97 23.51 2.43
CA PHE A 550 4.07 24.03 3.79
C PHE A 550 5.15 25.11 3.88
N SER A 551 4.73 26.37 4.10
CA SER A 551 5.62 27.51 4.29
C SER A 551 5.66 27.97 5.74
N SER A 552 6.57 28.87 6.10
CA SER A 552 6.57 29.49 7.44
C SER A 552 5.39 30.41 7.70
N GLN A 553 4.66 30.82 6.66
CA GLN A 553 3.54 31.76 6.72
C GLN A 553 2.16 31.05 6.61
N GLY A 554 2.13 29.72 6.55
CA GLY A 554 0.91 28.94 6.29
C GLY A 554 1.10 27.93 5.16
N PHE A 555 -0.01 27.40 4.64
CA PHE A 555 0.01 26.46 3.51
C PHE A 555 -0.35 27.12 2.17
N LYS A 556 0.01 26.46 1.07
CA LYS A 556 -0.51 26.77 -0.28
C LYS A 556 -0.92 25.49 -0.98
N ILE A 557 -2.08 25.51 -1.64
CA ILE A 557 -2.47 24.46 -2.58
C ILE A 557 -2.03 24.88 -3.98
N VAL A 558 -1.00 24.23 -4.49
CA VAL A 558 -0.38 24.55 -5.79
C VAL A 558 -0.35 23.31 -6.68
N LYS A 559 -0.05 23.49 -7.96
CA LYS A 559 -0.03 22.40 -8.94
C LYS A 559 1.39 22.12 -9.39
N THR A 560 1.82 20.86 -9.34
CA THR A 560 3.12 20.44 -9.87
C THR A 560 3.13 20.52 -11.41
N PRO A 561 4.30 20.79 -12.02
CA PRO A 561 4.39 20.93 -13.47
C PRO A 561 4.11 19.61 -14.21
N LEU A 562 3.66 19.73 -15.46
CA LEU A 562 3.66 18.65 -16.44
C LEU A 562 4.84 18.83 -17.37
N LEU A 563 5.78 17.88 -17.40
CA LEU A 563 6.95 17.96 -18.27
C LEU A 563 6.55 17.73 -19.73
N LYS A 564 6.67 18.77 -20.56
CA LYS A 564 6.36 18.71 -22.00
C LYS A 564 7.53 18.20 -22.86
N ASN A 565 8.75 18.20 -22.31
CA ASN A 565 10.00 17.86 -23.00
C ASN A 565 10.41 16.37 -22.84
N THR A 566 9.52 15.51 -22.32
CA THR A 566 9.73 14.07 -22.27
C THR A 566 9.91 13.53 -23.69
N HIS A 567 11.12 13.03 -23.98
CA HIS A 567 11.49 12.65 -25.33
C HIS A 567 12.40 11.41 -25.30
N ILE A 568 12.16 10.48 -26.21
CA ILE A 568 13.10 9.39 -26.51
C ILE A 568 13.45 9.43 -27.99
N LEU A 569 14.75 9.41 -28.27
CA LEU A 569 15.32 9.42 -29.61
C LEU A 569 16.05 8.10 -29.86
N TYR A 570 15.65 7.42 -30.93
CA TYR A 570 16.32 6.26 -31.47
C TYR A 570 17.09 6.66 -32.73
N CYS A 571 18.39 6.44 -32.75
CA CYS A 571 19.21 6.59 -33.94
C CYS A 571 19.68 5.20 -34.37
N MET A 572 19.44 4.83 -35.63
CA MET A 572 19.87 3.55 -36.18
C MET A 572 20.62 3.77 -37.48
N GLU A 573 21.82 3.23 -37.57
CA GLU A 573 22.64 3.23 -38.78
C GLU A 573 22.80 1.79 -39.26
N ILE A 574 22.33 1.50 -40.46
CA ILE A 574 22.36 0.20 -41.10
C ILE A 574 23.29 0.31 -42.31
N THR A 575 24.27 -0.58 -42.41
CA THR A 575 25.10 -0.74 -43.62
C THR A 575 24.87 -2.13 -44.16
N ILE A 576 24.34 -2.22 -45.38
CA ILE A 576 24.05 -3.49 -46.06
C ILE A 576 25.22 -3.82 -46.99
N ASP A 577 25.71 -5.05 -46.94
CA ASP A 577 26.76 -5.56 -47.83
C ASP A 577 26.18 -6.16 -49.12
N GLU A 578 27.05 -6.49 -50.08
CA GLU A 578 26.64 -7.10 -51.36
C GLU A 578 26.02 -8.50 -51.21
N LYS A 579 26.27 -9.16 -50.06
CA LYS A 579 25.68 -10.46 -49.67
C LYS A 579 24.35 -10.28 -48.93
N GLU A 580 23.84 -9.06 -48.84
CA GLU A 580 22.56 -8.69 -48.24
C GLU A 580 22.51 -8.90 -46.72
N ASN A 581 23.67 -8.96 -46.06
CA ASN A 581 23.80 -8.90 -44.61
C ASN A 581 23.90 -7.44 -44.16
N ALA A 582 23.54 -7.18 -42.90
CA ALA A 582 23.61 -5.84 -42.33
C ALA A 582 24.53 -5.78 -41.12
N PHE A 583 25.34 -4.72 -41.06
CA PHE A 583 25.93 -4.22 -39.81
C PHE A 583 25.09 -3.05 -39.31
N ILE A 584 24.66 -3.11 -38.05
CA ILE A 584 23.71 -2.15 -37.47
C ILE A 584 24.28 -1.57 -36.18
N LYS A 585 24.33 -0.25 -36.10
CA LYS A 585 24.58 0.51 -34.87
C LYS A 585 23.28 1.18 -34.44
N ARG A 586 22.88 1.00 -33.18
CA ARG A 586 21.69 1.64 -32.61
C ARG A 586 22.04 2.40 -31.33
N GLU A 587 21.53 3.62 -31.21
CA GLU A 587 21.68 4.51 -30.06
C GLU A 587 20.30 4.93 -29.55
N VAL A 588 20.10 4.83 -28.23
CA VAL A 588 18.87 5.24 -27.54
C VAL A 588 19.21 6.32 -26.53
N THR A 589 18.74 7.54 -26.78
CA THR A 589 18.91 8.68 -25.86
C THR A 589 17.55 9.14 -25.36
N SER A 590 17.42 9.46 -24.07
CA SER A 590 16.16 9.96 -23.51
C SER A 590 16.30 11.23 -22.66
N ARG A 591 15.18 11.95 -22.52
CA ARG A 591 15.04 13.23 -21.80
C ARG A 591 13.76 13.25 -20.95
N GLY A 592 13.70 14.13 -19.96
CA GLY A 592 12.58 14.24 -19.03
C GLY A 592 12.34 12.93 -18.28
N CYS A 593 11.09 12.53 -18.09
CA CYS A 593 10.81 11.33 -17.30
C CYS A 593 11.34 10.02 -17.93
N TYR A 594 11.53 9.97 -19.26
CA TYR A 594 12.16 8.81 -19.90
C TYR A 594 13.64 8.68 -19.52
N ALA A 595 14.33 9.80 -19.27
CA ALA A 595 15.72 9.76 -18.77
C ALA A 595 15.79 9.13 -17.39
N SER A 596 14.87 9.50 -16.47
CA SER A 596 14.82 8.88 -15.15
C SER A 596 14.56 7.38 -15.24
N TYR A 597 13.58 6.95 -16.04
CA TYR A 597 13.28 5.53 -16.22
C TYR A 597 14.45 4.76 -16.87
N GLN A 598 15.07 5.32 -17.91
CA GLN A 598 16.20 4.69 -18.59
C GLN A 598 17.40 4.58 -17.64
N ARG A 599 17.71 5.61 -16.84
CA ARG A 599 18.76 5.56 -15.81
C ARG A 599 18.48 4.46 -14.80
N TYR A 600 17.25 4.39 -14.28
CA TYR A 600 16.85 3.35 -13.33
C TYR A 600 17.07 1.96 -13.91
N TYR A 601 16.55 1.71 -15.12
CA TYR A 601 16.73 0.43 -15.79
C TYR A 601 18.21 0.09 -15.99
N LEU A 602 19.01 1.01 -16.52
CA LEU A 602 20.43 0.77 -16.83
C LEU A 602 21.31 0.63 -15.59
N LYS A 603 20.94 1.26 -14.47
CA LYS A 603 21.70 1.22 -13.20
C LYS A 603 21.41 -0.03 -12.38
N TYR A 604 20.14 -0.43 -12.27
CA TYR A 604 19.71 -1.48 -11.34
C TYR A 604 19.41 -2.83 -12.01
N THR A 605 19.43 -2.92 -13.35
CA THR A 605 19.25 -4.19 -14.05
C THR A 605 20.59 -4.88 -14.26
N HIS A 606 20.65 -6.18 -13.95
CA HIS A 606 21.86 -6.98 -14.17
C HIS A 606 22.31 -6.93 -15.66
N PRO A 607 23.62 -6.74 -15.95
CA PRO A 607 24.13 -6.62 -17.32
C PRO A 607 23.72 -7.75 -18.28
N GLN A 608 23.58 -8.99 -17.78
CA GLN A 608 23.09 -10.12 -18.58
C GLN A 608 21.62 -9.94 -19.00
N ARG A 609 20.78 -9.40 -18.12
CA ARG A 609 19.38 -9.14 -18.43
C ARG A 609 19.25 -8.01 -19.45
N ILE A 610 20.06 -6.95 -19.33
CA ILE A 610 20.16 -5.90 -20.36
C ILE A 610 20.54 -6.52 -21.70
N ARG A 611 21.54 -7.42 -21.71
CA ARG A 611 21.98 -8.13 -22.92
C ARG A 611 20.85 -8.98 -23.53
N GLU A 612 20.04 -9.66 -22.72
CA GLU A 612 18.88 -10.44 -23.16
C GLU A 612 17.78 -9.56 -23.74
N ASP A 613 17.46 -8.44 -23.10
CA ASP A 613 16.46 -7.50 -23.59
C ASP A 613 16.91 -6.86 -24.92
N ILE A 614 18.20 -6.54 -25.06
CA ILE A 614 18.80 -6.12 -26.33
C ILE A 614 18.69 -7.24 -27.38
N LYS A 615 19.02 -8.49 -27.03
CA LYS A 615 18.90 -9.65 -27.94
C LYS A 615 17.47 -9.82 -28.44
N LYS A 616 16.48 -9.74 -27.53
CA LYS A 616 15.06 -9.78 -27.89
C LYS A 616 14.72 -8.66 -28.88
N ARG A 617 15.18 -7.43 -28.60
CA ARG A 617 14.93 -6.29 -29.48
C ARG A 617 15.57 -6.44 -30.86
N ILE A 618 16.81 -6.95 -30.97
CA ILE A 618 17.45 -7.14 -32.28
C ILE A 618 16.80 -8.28 -33.07
N THR A 619 16.27 -9.32 -32.40
CA THR A 619 15.51 -10.39 -33.05
C THR A 619 14.20 -9.88 -33.65
N GLU A 620 13.53 -8.90 -33.02
CA GLU A 620 12.36 -8.23 -33.59
C GLU A 620 12.69 -7.46 -34.88
N ILE A 621 13.91 -6.92 -34.99
CA ILE A 621 14.40 -6.22 -36.19
C ILE A 621 14.78 -7.22 -37.28
N SER A 622 15.53 -8.27 -36.92
CA SER A 622 15.91 -9.35 -37.82
C SER A 622 16.09 -10.67 -37.07
N PRO A 623 15.44 -11.78 -37.49
CA PRO A 623 15.50 -13.06 -36.79
C PRO A 623 16.91 -13.64 -36.63
N PHE A 624 17.82 -13.34 -37.56
CA PHE A 624 19.22 -13.81 -37.56
C PHE A 624 20.20 -12.77 -37.02
N ALA A 625 19.72 -11.85 -36.19
CA ALA A 625 20.56 -10.83 -35.59
C ALA A 625 21.48 -11.41 -34.50
N LYS A 626 22.76 -11.03 -34.53
CA LYS A 626 23.76 -11.38 -33.52
C LYS A 626 24.34 -10.11 -32.90
N LEU A 627 24.09 -9.95 -31.60
CA LEU A 627 24.68 -8.86 -30.81
C LEU A 627 26.20 -8.98 -30.82
N LEU A 628 26.90 -7.92 -31.23
CA LEU A 628 28.36 -7.82 -31.14
C LEU A 628 28.75 -7.23 -29.79
N ASP A 629 28.26 -6.02 -29.49
CA ASP A 629 28.61 -5.29 -28.28
C ASP A 629 27.55 -4.27 -27.88
N TYR A 630 27.57 -3.83 -26.62
CA TYR A 630 26.80 -2.69 -26.12
C TYR A 630 27.58 -1.90 -25.07
N HIS A 631 27.35 -0.59 -25.02
CA HIS A 631 27.88 0.30 -24.00
C HIS A 631 26.80 1.27 -23.51
N ILE A 632 27.03 1.77 -22.30
CA ILE A 632 26.13 2.66 -21.57
C ILE A 632 26.91 3.94 -21.25
N GLU A 633 26.32 5.11 -21.52
CA GLU A 633 26.93 6.41 -21.19
C GLU A 633 26.02 7.25 -20.30
N ASN A 634 26.65 8.11 -19.50
CA ASN A 634 26.02 9.19 -18.73
C ASN A 634 24.96 8.76 -17.70
N VAL A 635 24.89 7.50 -17.25
CA VAL A 635 23.84 7.03 -16.31
C VAL A 635 23.89 7.67 -14.92
N GLU A 636 25.06 8.10 -14.46
CA GLU A 636 25.25 8.77 -13.15
C GLU A 636 25.35 10.31 -13.26
N ASP A 637 25.58 10.83 -14.48
CA ASP A 637 25.72 12.26 -14.76
C ASP A 637 24.37 12.85 -15.17
N PHE A 638 23.69 13.52 -14.24
CA PHE A 638 22.38 14.15 -14.46
C PHE A 638 22.46 15.44 -15.30
N SER A 639 23.66 15.94 -15.62
CA SER A 639 23.84 17.07 -16.54
C SER A 639 23.76 16.66 -18.02
N LYS A 640 23.90 15.36 -18.31
CA LYS A 640 23.85 14.78 -19.65
C LYS A 640 22.64 13.87 -19.81
N PHE A 641 22.34 13.45 -21.03
CA PHE A 641 21.28 12.47 -21.28
C PHE A 641 21.85 11.04 -21.24
N PRO A 642 21.15 10.07 -20.60
CA PRO A 642 21.59 8.69 -20.59
C PRO A 642 21.54 8.11 -22.01
N LYS A 643 22.52 7.28 -22.34
CA LYS A 643 22.58 6.61 -23.64
C LYS A 643 22.79 5.12 -23.48
N LEU A 644 22.06 4.35 -24.30
CA LEU A 644 22.35 2.95 -24.55
C LEU A 644 22.71 2.79 -26.02
N ILE A 645 23.91 2.31 -26.30
CA ILE A 645 24.43 2.15 -27.65
C ILE A 645 24.83 0.69 -27.84
N TYR A 646 24.45 0.09 -28.97
CA TYR A 646 24.82 -1.28 -29.27
C TYR A 646 24.96 -1.53 -30.76
N THR A 647 25.81 -2.50 -31.09
CA THR A 647 26.09 -2.93 -32.47
C THR A 647 25.79 -4.39 -32.64
N PHE A 648 25.21 -4.76 -33.78
CA PHE A 648 24.86 -6.13 -34.10
C PHE A 648 24.97 -6.37 -35.61
N THR A 649 25.18 -7.63 -35.99
CA THR A 649 25.04 -8.06 -37.38
C THR A 649 23.68 -8.70 -37.57
N ALA A 650 23.17 -8.71 -38.80
CA ALA A 650 22.00 -9.47 -39.21
C ALA A 650 22.28 -10.16 -40.54
N GLU A 651 22.32 -11.49 -40.52
CA GLU A 651 22.44 -12.28 -41.76
C GLU A 651 21.11 -12.30 -42.49
N LYS A 652 21.15 -12.35 -43.84
CA LYS A 652 19.93 -12.39 -44.68
C LYS A 652 18.94 -11.27 -44.29
N PHE A 653 19.47 -10.06 -44.13
CA PHE A 653 18.69 -8.93 -43.60
C PHE A 653 17.55 -8.55 -44.55
N LEU A 654 17.79 -8.62 -45.86
CA LEU A 654 16.78 -8.34 -46.87
C LEU A 654 15.93 -9.58 -47.17
N LYS A 655 14.61 -9.41 -47.32
CA LYS A 655 13.73 -10.50 -47.75
C LYS A 655 13.71 -10.57 -49.28
N PRO A 656 14.10 -11.68 -49.91
CA PRO A 656 14.12 -11.79 -51.37
C PRO A 656 12.72 -12.05 -51.96
N ALA A 657 12.43 -11.41 -53.09
CA ALA A 657 11.26 -11.67 -53.93
C ALA A 657 11.66 -11.57 -55.42
N LYS A 658 12.13 -12.67 -56.01
CA LYS A 658 12.83 -12.69 -57.32
C LYS A 658 14.02 -11.72 -57.33
N ASN A 659 14.05 -10.74 -58.23
CA ASN A 659 15.08 -9.69 -58.31
C ASN A 659 14.86 -8.54 -57.32
N LEU A 660 13.74 -8.52 -56.60
CA LEU A 660 13.44 -7.52 -55.58
C LEU A 660 13.97 -7.92 -54.20
N ARG A 661 14.24 -6.91 -53.38
CA ARG A 661 14.65 -7.04 -51.98
C ARG A 661 13.83 -6.12 -51.10
N ILE A 662 13.22 -6.68 -50.08
CA ILE A 662 12.38 -5.92 -49.15
C ILE A 662 13.18 -5.65 -47.88
N ILE A 663 13.30 -4.38 -47.51
CA ILE A 663 13.84 -3.98 -46.21
C ILE A 663 12.78 -4.30 -45.14
N PRO A 664 13.11 -5.05 -44.08
CA PRO A 664 12.16 -5.29 -42.98
C PRO A 664 11.57 -3.98 -42.44
N ALA A 665 10.29 -3.98 -42.06
CA ALA A 665 9.67 -2.80 -41.46
C ALA A 665 10.39 -2.38 -40.17
N LEU A 666 11.07 -1.23 -40.21
CA LEU A 666 11.88 -0.71 -39.10
C LEU A 666 11.02 0.13 -38.14
N ASN A 667 10.11 -0.50 -37.39
CA ASN A 667 9.25 0.21 -36.43
C ASN A 667 9.99 0.49 -35.11
N GLU A 668 10.39 1.74 -34.91
CA GLU A 668 11.21 2.15 -33.76
C GLU A 668 10.41 2.87 -32.66
N ILE A 669 9.25 3.44 -32.97
CA ILE A 669 8.45 4.21 -32.00
C ILE A 669 7.66 3.35 -31.00
N ASP A 670 7.64 2.02 -31.18
CA ASP A 670 7.14 1.01 -30.21
C ASP A 670 5.73 1.32 -29.64
N LEU A 671 4.78 1.65 -30.52
CA LEU A 671 3.39 1.83 -30.15
C LEU A 671 2.72 0.47 -29.90
N SER A 672 2.01 0.33 -28.78
CA SER A 672 1.38 -0.95 -28.43
C SER A 672 0.04 -1.13 -29.14
N HIS A 673 -0.12 -2.24 -29.87
CA HIS A 673 -1.39 -2.65 -30.48
C HIS A 673 -2.54 -2.82 -29.45
N SER A 674 -2.22 -3.01 -28.16
CA SER A 674 -3.22 -3.07 -27.09
C SER A 674 -4.09 -1.82 -26.99
N LEU A 675 -3.62 -0.67 -27.48
CA LEU A 675 -4.37 0.59 -27.51
C LEU A 675 -5.59 0.54 -28.44
N ILE A 676 -5.57 -0.32 -29.47
CA ILE A 676 -6.64 -0.47 -30.47
C ILE A 676 -7.32 -1.84 -30.43
N ALA A 677 -6.90 -2.73 -29.52
CA ALA A 677 -7.33 -4.12 -29.49
C ALA A 677 -8.83 -4.27 -29.18
N LYS A 678 -9.38 -3.42 -28.30
CA LYS A 678 -10.81 -3.43 -27.98
C LYS A 678 -11.59 -2.56 -28.95
N GLU A 679 -12.82 -2.95 -29.27
CA GLU A 679 -13.73 -2.09 -30.04
C GLU A 679 -14.37 -1.01 -29.18
N ARG A 680 -14.69 -1.36 -27.93
CA ARG A 680 -15.24 -0.47 -26.91
C ARG A 680 -14.46 -0.64 -25.60
N ARG A 681 -14.46 0.42 -24.79
CA ARG A 681 -13.77 0.46 -23.50
C ARG A 681 -14.73 0.88 -22.40
N ASN A 682 -14.46 0.38 -21.20
CA ASN A 682 -15.18 0.79 -19.99
C ASN A 682 -14.49 1.96 -19.29
N PHE A 683 -13.20 2.17 -19.55
CA PHE A 683 -12.42 3.25 -18.97
C PHE A 683 -11.66 4.05 -20.05
N PRO A 684 -11.42 5.36 -19.82
CA PRO A 684 -10.55 6.17 -20.67
C PRO A 684 -9.16 5.55 -20.85
N ILE A 685 -8.40 6.02 -21.84
CA ILE A 685 -6.96 5.74 -21.89
C ILE A 685 -6.23 6.80 -21.08
N ASP A 686 -5.38 6.38 -20.14
CA ASP A 686 -4.44 7.22 -19.41
C ASP A 686 -2.99 6.89 -19.80
N PHE A 687 -2.34 7.84 -20.46
CA PHE A 687 -0.94 7.75 -20.84
C PHE A 687 0.04 8.16 -19.72
N ARG A 688 -0.47 8.60 -18.56
CA ARG A 688 0.26 9.15 -17.38
C ARG A 688 0.95 10.49 -17.61
N GLY A 689 1.37 10.77 -18.85
CA GLY A 689 1.94 12.05 -19.24
C GLY A 689 1.88 12.24 -20.75
N VAL A 690 2.56 13.29 -21.22
CA VAL A 690 2.75 13.59 -22.65
C VAL A 690 4.21 13.31 -23.01
N PHE A 691 4.46 12.89 -24.24
CA PHE A 691 5.80 12.50 -24.66
C PHE A 691 5.98 12.58 -26.16
N THR A 692 7.24 12.69 -26.58
CA THR A 692 7.66 12.47 -27.97
C THR A 692 8.48 11.20 -28.07
N ARG A 693 8.22 10.39 -29.11
CA ARG A 693 9.11 9.32 -29.56
C ARG A 693 9.56 9.63 -30.97
N GLN A 694 10.85 9.62 -31.20
CA GLN A 694 11.43 9.92 -32.49
C GLN A 694 12.45 8.85 -32.86
N ALA A 695 12.44 8.43 -34.12
CA ALA A 695 13.46 7.57 -34.67
C ALA A 695 14.04 8.16 -35.96
N LYS A 696 15.37 8.11 -36.07
CA LYS A 696 16.11 8.45 -37.26
C LYS A 696 16.86 7.20 -37.70
N VAL A 697 16.49 6.66 -38.86
CA VAL A 697 17.15 5.48 -39.42
C VAL A 697 17.87 5.88 -40.69
N THR A 698 19.13 5.49 -40.81
CA THR A 698 19.95 5.65 -42.01
C THR A 698 20.31 4.26 -42.53
N VAL A 699 20.06 4.01 -43.81
CA VAL A 699 20.44 2.75 -44.47
C VAL A 699 21.38 3.06 -45.63
N LYS A 700 22.62 2.56 -45.55
CA LYS A 700 23.61 2.60 -46.64
C LYS A 700 23.46 1.33 -47.47
N LEU A 701 23.22 1.51 -48.77
CA LEU A 701 23.04 0.44 -49.72
C LEU A 701 24.35 0.15 -50.47
N PRO A 702 24.63 -1.12 -50.81
CA PRO A 702 25.71 -1.48 -51.72
C PRO A 702 25.40 -1.02 -53.15
N SER A 703 26.41 -0.95 -54.01
CA SER A 703 26.32 -0.46 -55.39
C SER A 703 25.37 -1.29 -56.27
N ASN A 704 25.25 -2.59 -55.97
CA ASN A 704 24.41 -3.57 -56.67
C ASN A 704 22.91 -3.50 -56.30
N LEU A 705 22.51 -2.62 -55.39
CA LEU A 705 21.11 -2.38 -55.03
C LEU A 705 20.68 -0.95 -55.40
N ARG A 706 19.45 -0.79 -55.90
CA ARG A 706 18.79 0.51 -56.07
C ARG A 706 17.38 0.49 -55.49
N VAL A 707 16.89 1.66 -55.09
CA VAL A 707 15.51 1.80 -54.59
C VAL A 707 14.54 1.66 -55.75
N LYS A 708 13.59 0.73 -55.64
CA LYS A 708 12.53 0.50 -56.63
C LYS A 708 11.23 1.16 -56.22
N TYR A 709 10.90 1.06 -54.94
CA TYR A 709 9.72 1.64 -54.35
C TYR A 709 10.05 2.20 -52.97
N LEU A 710 9.61 3.43 -52.76
CA LEU A 710 9.64 4.11 -51.47
C LEU A 710 8.19 4.38 -51.06
N PRO A 711 7.77 4.03 -49.84
CA PRO A 711 6.45 4.38 -49.36
C PRO A 711 6.23 5.89 -49.35
N ASN A 712 4.95 6.29 -49.38
CA ASN A 712 4.58 7.69 -49.26
C ASN A 712 4.93 8.23 -47.87
N THR A 713 5.33 9.50 -47.84
CA THR A 713 5.46 10.25 -46.58
C THR A 713 4.06 10.51 -46.00
N ILE A 714 3.94 10.43 -44.68
CA ILE A 714 2.66 10.57 -43.99
C ILE A 714 2.82 11.54 -42.83
N ASN A 715 1.94 12.54 -42.79
CA ASN A 715 1.75 13.44 -41.68
C ASN A 715 0.29 13.37 -41.24
N LEU A 716 0.06 12.97 -39.99
CA LEU A 716 -1.25 12.87 -39.37
C LEU A 716 -1.26 13.69 -38.10
N THR A 717 -2.12 14.70 -38.06
CA THR A 717 -2.37 15.53 -36.88
C THR A 717 -3.77 15.22 -36.37
N THR A 718 -3.88 14.93 -35.08
CA THR A 718 -5.15 14.71 -34.37
C THR A 718 -5.20 15.57 -33.12
N GLU A 719 -6.28 15.57 -32.35
CA GLU A 719 -6.26 16.25 -31.06
C GLU A 719 -5.34 15.60 -30.02
N TRP A 720 -5.18 14.28 -30.06
CA TRP A 720 -4.43 13.53 -29.03
C TRP A 720 -2.97 13.32 -29.38
N PHE A 721 -2.65 13.20 -30.67
CA PHE A 721 -1.29 12.95 -31.14
C PHE A 721 -1.00 13.52 -32.52
N ASP A 722 0.30 13.71 -32.79
CA ASP A 722 0.84 13.93 -34.12
C ASP A 722 1.71 12.73 -34.50
N PHE A 723 1.63 12.30 -35.75
CA PHE A 723 2.45 11.24 -36.32
C PHE A 723 3.05 11.68 -37.64
N GLN A 724 4.35 11.47 -37.79
CA GLN A 724 5.13 11.76 -38.98
C GLN A 724 5.96 10.54 -39.36
N LEU A 725 5.92 10.18 -40.63
CA LEU A 725 6.73 9.12 -41.23
C LEU A 725 7.24 9.63 -42.58
N ASP A 726 8.51 10.02 -42.63
CA ASP A 726 9.16 10.51 -43.85
C ASP A 726 10.19 9.49 -44.34
N TYR A 727 10.30 9.39 -45.66
CA TYR A 727 11.32 8.62 -46.35
C TYR A 727 12.07 9.51 -47.33
N THR A 728 13.40 9.55 -47.24
CA THR A 728 14.25 10.30 -48.17
C THR A 728 15.30 9.38 -48.78
N TYR A 729 15.43 9.39 -50.11
CA TYR A 729 16.48 8.67 -50.82
C TYR A 729 17.49 9.65 -51.42
N HIS A 730 18.78 9.40 -51.18
CA HIS A 730 19.89 10.13 -51.79
C HIS A 730 20.65 9.19 -52.75
N PRO A 731 20.30 9.15 -54.04
CA PRO A 731 20.88 8.21 -55.00
C PRO A 731 22.41 8.31 -55.08
N GLN A 732 22.95 9.53 -55.15
CA GLN A 732 24.38 9.79 -55.27
C GLN A 732 25.21 9.29 -54.07
N LYS A 733 24.58 9.13 -52.91
CA LYS A 733 25.23 8.66 -51.67
C LYS A 733 24.88 7.20 -51.35
N HIS A 734 24.10 6.53 -52.21
CA HIS A 734 23.52 5.20 -51.95
C HIS A 734 22.89 5.11 -50.54
N LYS A 735 22.17 6.15 -50.14
CA LYS A 735 21.70 6.33 -48.75
C LYS A 735 20.19 6.55 -48.70
N LEU A 736 19.52 5.81 -47.83
CA LEU A 736 18.12 6.02 -47.43
C LEU A 736 18.05 6.58 -46.02
N GLU A 737 17.13 7.51 -45.79
CA GLU A 737 16.84 8.07 -44.47
C GLU A 737 15.35 7.93 -44.15
N PHE A 738 15.07 7.59 -42.89
CA PHE A 738 13.73 7.39 -42.36
C PHE A 738 13.58 8.27 -41.13
N LEU A 739 12.54 9.09 -41.08
CA LEU A 739 12.16 9.83 -39.89
C LEU A 739 10.79 9.34 -39.42
N GLN A 740 10.75 8.74 -38.22
CA GLN A 740 9.49 8.44 -37.53
C GLN A 740 9.37 9.38 -36.34
N LYS A 741 8.22 10.02 -36.16
CA LYS A 741 7.97 10.84 -34.98
C LYS A 741 6.52 10.67 -34.54
N PHE A 742 6.34 10.38 -33.25
CA PHE A 742 5.04 10.34 -32.60
C PHE A 742 5.06 11.29 -31.41
N VAL A 743 4.17 12.28 -31.40
CA VAL A 743 4.02 13.26 -30.32
C VAL A 743 2.66 13.03 -29.69
N LEU A 744 2.63 12.58 -28.44
CA LEU A 744 1.40 12.54 -27.66
C LEU A 744 1.17 13.91 -27.02
N LYS A 745 0.01 14.52 -27.29
CA LYS A 745 -0.36 15.89 -26.87
C LYS A 745 -1.27 15.93 -25.66
N LYS A 746 -2.10 14.88 -25.45
CA LYS A 746 -3.02 14.77 -24.32
C LYS A 746 -2.71 13.51 -23.50
N ARG A 747 -2.75 13.62 -22.17
CA ARG A 747 -2.61 12.49 -21.24
C ARG A 747 -3.77 11.49 -21.37
N PHE A 748 -4.98 12.01 -21.58
CA PHE A 748 -6.20 11.21 -21.63
C PHE A 748 -6.79 11.13 -23.04
N VAL A 749 -7.39 9.98 -23.34
CA VAL A 749 -8.40 9.82 -24.41
C VAL A 749 -9.69 9.42 -23.71
N ASN A 750 -10.69 10.29 -23.72
CA ASN A 750 -11.97 10.06 -23.06
C ASN A 750 -12.74 8.92 -23.74
N LEU A 751 -13.76 8.39 -23.07
CA LEU A 751 -14.57 7.28 -23.60
C LEU A 751 -15.30 7.65 -24.89
N GLU A 752 -15.84 8.86 -24.95
CA GLU A 752 -16.52 9.42 -26.14
C GLU A 752 -15.60 9.55 -27.36
N ASP A 753 -14.32 9.83 -27.11
CA ASP A 753 -13.29 10.04 -28.12
C ASP A 753 -12.66 8.73 -28.63
N TYR A 754 -12.82 7.62 -27.90
CA TYR A 754 -12.04 6.41 -28.11
C TYR A 754 -12.20 5.82 -29.52
N ALA A 755 -13.42 5.85 -30.06
CA ALA A 755 -13.69 5.30 -31.39
C ALA A 755 -12.88 6.02 -32.48
N LEU A 756 -12.87 7.35 -32.45
CA LEU A 756 -12.12 8.17 -33.39
C LEU A 756 -10.60 8.04 -33.17
N PHE A 757 -10.14 8.08 -31.92
CA PHE A 757 -8.74 7.84 -31.58
C PHE A 757 -8.25 6.49 -32.11
N ARG A 758 -9.04 5.42 -31.91
CA ARG A 758 -8.73 4.07 -32.37
C ARG A 758 -8.63 4.00 -33.88
N GLU A 759 -9.55 4.62 -34.61
CA GLU A 759 -9.52 4.69 -36.08
C GLU A 759 -8.23 5.35 -36.57
N LYS A 760 -7.89 6.54 -36.03
CA LYS A 760 -6.67 7.27 -36.44
C LYS A 760 -5.40 6.48 -36.10
N LEU A 761 -5.34 5.86 -34.92
CA LEU A 761 -4.19 5.06 -34.50
C LEU A 761 -4.06 3.75 -35.31
N LYS A 762 -5.18 3.15 -35.77
CA LYS A 762 -5.15 2.03 -36.72
C LYS A 762 -4.47 2.41 -38.03
N ASN A 763 -4.73 3.62 -38.55
CA ASN A 763 -4.05 4.12 -39.74
C ASN A 763 -2.53 4.21 -39.50
N VAL A 764 -2.11 4.75 -38.35
CA VAL A 764 -0.68 4.76 -37.95
C VAL A 764 -0.08 3.35 -37.96
N PHE A 765 -0.77 2.36 -37.38
CA PHE A 765 -0.29 0.97 -37.41
C PHE A 765 -0.26 0.35 -38.80
N TYR A 766 -1.18 0.72 -39.68
CA TYR A 766 -1.19 0.24 -41.06
C TYR A 766 0.02 0.77 -41.82
N VAL A 767 0.31 2.06 -41.70
CA VAL A 767 1.39 2.71 -42.46
C VAL A 767 2.78 2.37 -41.92
N LEU A 768 2.90 2.07 -40.63
CA LEU A 768 4.15 1.54 -40.06
C LEU A 768 4.53 0.15 -40.62
N LYS A 769 3.61 -0.54 -41.30
CA LYS A 769 3.90 -1.80 -42.03
C LYS A 769 4.43 -1.56 -43.44
N SER A 770 4.47 -0.32 -43.93
CA SER A 770 4.97 -0.04 -45.28
C SER A 770 6.46 -0.39 -45.38
N GLU A 771 6.78 -1.24 -46.35
CA GLU A 771 8.15 -1.73 -46.59
C GLU A 771 8.79 -0.99 -47.78
N VAL A 772 10.10 -0.74 -47.69
CA VAL A 772 10.89 -0.22 -48.81
C VAL A 772 11.31 -1.38 -49.69
N ILE A 773 11.12 -1.25 -51.00
CA ILE A 773 11.51 -2.28 -51.98
C ILE A 773 12.71 -1.77 -52.77
N LEU A 774 13.76 -2.59 -52.78
CA LEU A 774 14.95 -2.43 -53.58
C LEU A 774 14.91 -3.41 -54.75
N GLU A 775 15.69 -3.14 -55.78
CA GLU A 775 15.90 -4.00 -56.94
C GLU A 775 17.40 -4.28 -57.07
N LYS A 776 17.74 -5.55 -57.24
CA LYS A 776 19.10 -5.99 -57.54
C LYS A 776 19.42 -5.66 -58.99
N LYS A 777 20.53 -4.95 -59.20
CA LYS A 777 21.07 -4.70 -60.55
C LYS A 777 21.66 -6.02 -61.07
N ASP A 778 21.40 -6.31 -62.33
CA ASP A 778 21.96 -7.46 -63.04
C ASP A 778 23.49 -7.39 -63.14
#